data_AF-A0A075A295-F1
#
_entry.id   AF-A0A075A295-F1
#
_cell.length_a   1.000
_cell.length_b   1.000
_cell.length_c   1.000
_cell.angle_alpha   90.00
_cell.angle_beta   90.00
_cell.angle_gamma   90.00
#
_symmetry.space_group_name_H-M   'P 1'
#
loop_
_entity.id
_entity.type
_entity.pdbx_description
1 polymer ?
#
loop_
_entity_poly.entity_id
_entity_poly.type
_entity_poly.pdbx_seq_one_letter_code
_entity_poly.pdbx_strand_id
1 'polypeptide(L)'
;MIRRTFSRITRMDFQILYGAYVRPLLEYANQVVYSGRTKDVTLIERVQRATTSMVAGLKSVDYKTRLAMLDLFPLEYRRLRGDLILTYALFEQRLARRFLTVHPANTRRGHSKKIFKLRAHTFIGQKFFSFREVAAWNDLPPTVVHAPFMRILALASILPRAENINSSATPFFHLCFSGERQPLTDKNKTDPGNLGKSLDPYILVTGGVISGIGKGIISSSMGTILKAYGWNVTCIKIDPYLNIDAGTFSPYEHGEVYVLDDGNEVDLDLGNYERFLDITLTKDNNITAGKIYQRVIKKERQGDYLGKTVQVVPHVTDTIMEWVADVAKIPVDESGQIPEVCIIELGGTIGDIESMPFVEAFRQMLFRVGSTNFCCVHVSLVPMLSTVGEPKTKPTQASVREVRACGLHPDLLMCRCTSALSQSVVEKISLFSQVPVDHVIAVTDSTHLYEVPLMLDKQRVCSILLEHFRLSPKPQIEYPVLGKWKALTRRLKQASHPVRVAVVGKYTKLNDAYISLLKALQHAAIYTDCKMEIELVCCENLEEQVRLSNPDQFHQAWLSVSSADAVVVPGGFGPRGLEGKLEAIRFCRERGVPFLGLCLGLQCAVIEFARNVLGWKDANSTEFDPQTKHPVVIDMPEFNPGQMGGTMRLGRRRTSLYFSSTADTYIGRTYGRSGLPITGAGDSAASRPSDSVVHRLINSPFFDARHRHRYEVNPDIVDELESAGLIVVGRDADVGNRMEVIELLRPLPYGKLSRDRSQSIDACSPVKDDPIPSNCGSIRHPYFVATQFHPEYTSRPAHPSLFFVGLVLAASGQLERYLRNPFRLSPTALLSEIGDHPSSAAFSSSSKQTLQESASKSTISSQTETALYNHVLDTRFIGAPGDDGLAETMNKVADFHIGDE
;
A
#
# COMPACT_ATOMS: atom_id res chain seq x y z
N MET A 1 -0.99 -10.05 32.86
CA MET A 1 -1.01 -10.84 31.62
C MET A 1 0.40 -11.24 31.23
N ILE A 2 1.18 -10.36 30.59
CA ILE A 2 2.60 -10.54 30.19
C ILE A 2 3.44 -11.41 31.17
N ARG A 3 3.55 -11.02 32.45
CA ARG A 3 4.31 -11.78 33.49
C ARG A 3 3.82 -13.22 33.76
N ARG A 4 2.56 -13.56 33.48
CA ARG A 4 2.02 -14.94 33.60
C ARG A 4 2.24 -15.77 32.33
N THR A 5 2.68 -15.15 31.24
CA THR A 5 2.80 -15.79 29.92
C THR A 5 4.25 -15.89 29.45
N PHE A 6 5.14 -15.03 29.94
CA PHE A 6 6.54 -14.96 29.54
C PHE A 6 7.48 -14.92 30.75
N SER A 7 8.50 -15.77 30.75
CA SER A 7 9.54 -15.84 31.79
C SER A 7 10.71 -14.90 31.53
N ARG A 8 11.04 -14.66 30.25
CA ARG A 8 12.01 -13.69 29.72
C ARG A 8 11.48 -13.13 28.40
N ILE A 9 11.85 -11.90 28.03
CA ILE A 9 11.37 -11.21 26.82
C ILE A 9 12.58 -10.53 26.13
N THR A 10 12.69 -10.55 24.81
CA THR A 10 13.75 -9.78 24.10
C THR A 10 13.40 -8.28 24.04
N ARG A 11 14.33 -7.43 23.62
CA ARG A 11 14.04 -5.98 23.44
C ARG A 11 12.95 -5.76 22.38
N MET A 12 12.97 -6.51 21.29
CA MET A 12 12.04 -6.39 20.18
C MET A 12 10.65 -6.90 20.56
N ASP A 13 10.57 -8.09 21.18
CA ASP A 13 9.31 -8.63 21.72
C ASP A 13 8.70 -7.67 22.75
N PHE A 14 9.53 -7.06 23.61
CA PHE A 14 9.08 -6.08 24.59
C PHE A 14 8.49 -4.84 23.92
N GLN A 15 9.11 -4.30 22.86
CA GLN A 15 8.57 -3.14 22.14
C GLN A 15 7.20 -3.44 21.53
N ILE A 16 7.03 -4.62 20.90
CA ILE A 16 5.76 -5.08 20.33
C ILE A 16 4.70 -5.28 21.44
N LEU A 17 5.01 -6.07 22.47
CA LEU A 17 4.08 -6.38 23.56
C LEU A 17 3.73 -5.16 24.42
N TYR A 18 4.68 -4.26 24.65
CA TYR A 18 4.44 -3.01 25.37
C TYR A 18 3.59 -2.07 24.52
N GLY A 19 3.87 -1.95 23.21
CA GLY A 19 3.08 -1.17 22.26
C GLY A 19 1.63 -1.65 22.13
N ALA A 20 1.39 -2.96 22.10
CA ALA A 20 0.06 -3.54 21.94
C ALA A 20 -0.76 -3.63 23.24
N TYR A 21 -0.15 -4.03 24.37
CA TYR A 21 -0.90 -4.36 25.60
C TYR A 21 -0.78 -3.36 26.73
N VAL A 22 0.28 -2.56 26.74
CA VAL A 22 0.63 -1.72 27.91
C VAL A 22 0.45 -0.25 27.59
N ARG A 23 0.91 0.18 26.42
CA ARG A 23 0.83 1.55 25.94
C ARG A 23 -0.61 2.06 25.79
N PRO A 24 -1.57 1.34 25.16
CA PRO A 24 -2.93 1.85 25.00
C PRO A 24 -3.67 1.93 26.34
N LEU A 25 -3.50 0.93 27.22
CA LEU A 25 -4.11 0.94 28.56
C LEU A 25 -3.57 2.05 29.48
N LEU A 26 -2.42 2.66 29.17
CA LEU A 26 -1.78 3.69 29.98
C LEU A 26 -1.86 5.09 29.35
N GLU A 27 -1.79 5.21 28.02
CA GLU A 27 -1.94 6.50 27.32
C GLU A 27 -3.41 6.97 27.30
N TYR A 28 -4.38 6.05 27.41
CA TYR A 28 -5.82 6.35 27.48
C TYR A 28 -6.37 6.37 28.92
N ALA A 29 -5.51 6.34 29.95
CA ALA A 29 -5.90 6.40 31.35
C ALA A 29 -6.33 7.81 31.80
N ASN A 30 -7.54 8.23 31.36
CA ASN A 30 -8.37 9.35 31.82
C ASN A 30 -7.63 10.65 32.25
N GLN A 31 -7.54 11.61 31.33
CA GLN A 31 -6.99 12.94 31.59
C GLN A 31 -7.79 13.76 32.61
N VAL A 32 -9.06 13.46 32.86
CA VAL A 32 -9.97 14.34 33.63
C VAL A 32 -9.88 14.08 35.13
N VAL A 33 -10.01 12.82 35.57
CA VAL A 33 -10.06 12.45 37.00
C VAL A 33 -9.01 11.40 37.34
N TYR A 34 -8.17 11.71 38.33
CA TYR A 34 -7.21 10.76 38.91
C TYR A 34 -7.33 10.74 40.43
N SER A 35 -7.01 9.58 41.01
CA SER A 35 -7.28 9.28 42.40
C SER A 35 -6.43 10.10 43.40
N GLY A 36 -5.13 10.29 43.12
CA GLY A 36 -4.16 10.92 44.05
C GLY A 36 -3.47 9.94 45.02
N ARG A 37 -3.94 8.68 45.09
CA ARG A 37 -3.15 7.43 45.29
C ARG A 37 -1.69 7.54 44.90
N THR A 38 -0.81 7.92 45.81
CA THR A 38 0.60 7.49 45.71
C THR A 38 0.70 5.97 45.70
N LYS A 39 -0.18 5.24 46.40
CA LYS A 39 -0.34 3.78 46.25
C LYS A 39 -0.70 3.40 44.80
N ASP A 40 -1.57 4.16 44.14
CA ASP A 40 -2.06 3.87 42.79
C ASP A 40 -1.03 4.29 41.71
N VAL A 41 -0.34 5.42 41.87
CA VAL A 41 0.82 5.85 41.05
C VAL A 41 1.93 4.81 41.18
N THR A 42 2.24 4.40 42.40
CA THR A 42 3.23 3.34 42.68
C THR A 42 2.79 1.99 42.11
N LEU A 43 1.49 1.69 42.07
CA LEU A 43 0.97 0.46 41.45
C LEU A 43 1.12 0.49 39.93
N ILE A 44 0.81 1.62 39.29
CA ILE A 44 0.98 1.85 37.84
C ILE A 44 2.48 1.82 37.46
N GLU A 45 3.32 2.55 38.17
CA GLU A 45 4.78 2.52 37.98
C GLU A 45 5.39 1.15 38.31
N ARG A 46 4.82 0.37 39.24
CA ARG A 46 5.22 -1.02 39.47
C ARG A 46 4.96 -1.90 38.24
N VAL A 47 3.97 -1.58 37.39
CA VAL A 47 3.80 -2.27 36.11
C VAL A 47 4.95 -1.95 35.17
N GLN A 48 5.29 -0.67 34.91
CA GLN A 48 6.42 -0.32 34.03
C GLN A 48 7.76 -0.83 34.60
N ARG A 49 8.00 -0.73 35.92
CA ARG A 49 9.16 -1.31 36.61
C ARG A 49 9.29 -2.82 36.44
N ALA A 50 8.18 -3.55 36.55
CA ALA A 50 8.16 -5.01 36.41
C ALA A 50 8.29 -5.46 34.95
N THR A 51 7.64 -4.78 34.00
CA THR A 51 7.74 -5.17 32.58
C THR A 51 9.14 -4.85 32.02
N THR A 52 9.73 -3.72 32.40
CA THR A 52 11.11 -3.38 31.97
C THR A 52 12.17 -4.33 32.53
N SER A 53 11.98 -4.91 33.73
CA SER A 53 12.92 -5.91 34.28
C SER A 53 12.76 -7.32 33.72
N MET A 54 11.72 -7.58 32.91
CA MET A 54 11.54 -8.83 32.17
C MET A 54 12.36 -8.89 30.87
N VAL A 55 12.87 -7.73 30.42
CA VAL A 55 13.73 -7.66 29.23
C VAL A 55 15.08 -8.33 29.54
N ALA A 56 15.52 -9.22 28.64
CA ALA A 56 16.80 -9.91 28.74
C ALA A 56 17.96 -8.91 28.94
N GLY A 57 18.87 -9.23 29.86
CA GLY A 57 20.00 -8.37 30.23
C GLY A 57 19.67 -7.19 31.15
N LEU A 58 18.40 -6.76 31.27
CA LEU A 58 18.04 -5.55 32.03
C LEU A 58 17.61 -5.80 33.49
N LYS A 59 17.42 -7.06 33.91
CA LYS A 59 16.91 -7.41 35.25
C LYS A 59 17.73 -6.81 36.41
N SER A 60 19.06 -6.79 36.29
CA SER A 60 20.02 -6.25 37.27
C SER A 60 20.28 -4.75 37.12
N VAL A 61 19.91 -4.15 35.99
CA VAL A 61 20.07 -2.71 35.72
C VAL A 61 19.02 -1.92 36.51
N ASP A 62 19.39 -0.77 37.07
CA ASP A 62 18.44 0.07 37.81
C ASP A 62 17.32 0.61 36.91
N TYR A 63 16.19 1.03 37.51
CA TYR A 63 15.02 1.42 36.71
C TYR A 63 15.25 2.65 35.83
N LYS A 64 16.02 3.65 36.28
CA LYS A 64 16.27 4.89 35.55
C LYS A 64 17.13 4.60 34.31
N THR A 65 18.13 3.73 34.46
CA THR A 65 18.96 3.25 33.35
C THR A 65 18.19 2.31 32.41
N ARG A 66 17.32 1.42 32.93
CA ARG A 66 16.42 0.60 32.08
C ARG A 66 15.53 1.46 31.19
N LEU A 67 14.95 2.52 31.75
CA LEU A 67 14.10 3.46 31.00
C LEU A 67 14.89 4.13 29.87
N ALA A 68 16.12 4.60 30.12
CA ALA A 68 16.99 5.16 29.08
C ALA A 68 17.38 4.13 27.99
N MET A 69 17.76 2.90 28.37
CA MET A 69 18.11 1.83 27.42
C MET A 69 16.94 1.37 26.54
N LEU A 70 15.71 1.55 26.99
CA LEU A 70 14.47 1.19 26.29
C LEU A 70 13.79 2.36 25.58
N ASP A 71 14.37 3.56 25.63
CA ASP A 71 13.78 4.82 25.14
C ASP A 71 12.37 5.09 25.72
N LEU A 72 12.26 4.98 27.04
CA LEU A 72 11.02 5.16 27.78
C LEU A 72 11.13 6.29 28.80
N PHE A 73 10.12 7.16 28.83
CA PHE A 73 9.86 8.06 29.96
C PHE A 73 9.06 7.36 31.07
N PRO A 74 9.20 7.77 32.35
CA PRO A 74 8.29 7.40 33.42
C PRO A 74 6.83 7.73 33.08
N LEU A 75 5.88 6.92 33.51
CA LEU A 75 4.45 7.15 33.31
C LEU A 75 3.98 8.42 34.02
N GLU A 76 4.55 8.72 35.19
CA GLU A 76 4.29 9.97 35.91
C GLU A 76 4.65 11.22 35.07
N TYR A 77 5.81 11.21 34.42
CA TYR A 77 6.23 12.28 33.50
C TYR A 77 5.35 12.35 32.26
N ARG A 78 5.00 11.21 31.65
CA ARG A 78 4.09 11.16 30.49
C ARG A 78 2.71 11.76 30.80
N ARG A 79 2.19 11.52 32.01
CA ARG A 79 0.92 12.10 32.46
C ARG A 79 1.01 13.61 32.66
N LEU A 80 2.06 14.10 33.31
CA LEU A 80 2.29 15.55 33.46
C LEU A 80 2.38 16.24 32.08
N ARG A 81 3.10 15.63 31.13
CA ARG A 81 3.15 16.07 29.73
C ARG A 81 1.76 16.13 29.10
N GLY A 82 0.91 15.11 29.31
CA GLY A 82 -0.48 15.09 28.84
C GLY A 82 -1.32 16.26 29.39
N ASP A 83 -1.25 16.51 30.70
CA ASP A 83 -1.95 17.62 31.35
C ASP A 83 -1.51 18.99 30.77
N LEU A 84 -0.21 19.19 30.54
CA LEU A 84 0.33 20.43 29.96
C LEU A 84 -0.07 20.61 28.49
N ILE A 85 -0.10 19.53 27.70
CA ILE A 85 -0.57 19.55 26.30
C ILE A 85 -2.06 19.91 26.24
N LEU A 86 -2.89 19.32 27.10
CA LEU A 86 -4.32 19.63 27.18
C LEU A 86 -4.56 21.09 27.58
N THR A 87 -3.81 21.59 28.57
CA THR A 87 -3.87 23.00 29.00
C THR A 87 -3.52 23.95 27.85
N TYR A 88 -2.45 23.66 27.09
CA TYR A 88 -2.09 24.43 25.90
C TYR A 88 -3.19 24.41 24.84
N ALA A 89 -3.72 23.22 24.51
CA ALA A 89 -4.79 23.08 23.51
C ALA A 89 -6.04 23.87 23.90
N LEU A 90 -6.42 23.86 25.18
CA LEU A 90 -7.52 24.68 25.70
C LEU A 90 -7.28 26.19 25.52
N PHE A 91 -6.04 26.66 25.69
CA PHE A 91 -5.70 28.06 25.43
C PHE A 91 -5.75 28.43 23.95
N GLU A 92 -5.18 27.61 23.06
CA GLU A 92 -5.20 27.86 21.60
C GLU A 92 -6.63 27.84 21.04
N GLN A 93 -7.44 26.87 21.45
CA GLN A 93 -8.85 26.77 21.04
C GLN A 93 -9.76 27.82 21.70
N ARG A 94 -9.20 28.74 22.52
CA ARG A 94 -9.92 29.75 23.33
C ARG A 94 -10.94 29.15 24.32
N LEU A 95 -10.87 27.84 24.57
CA LEU A 95 -11.72 27.10 25.49
C LEU A 95 -11.26 27.19 26.95
N ALA A 96 -10.04 27.66 27.23
CA ALA A 96 -9.45 27.69 28.58
C ALA A 96 -10.39 28.30 29.63
N ARG A 97 -11.08 29.41 29.33
CA ARG A 97 -12.03 30.05 30.26
C ARG A 97 -13.27 29.20 30.60
N ARG A 98 -13.57 28.15 29.84
CA ARG A 98 -14.70 27.22 30.11
C ARG A 98 -14.32 26.09 31.08
N PHE A 99 -13.02 25.77 31.20
CA PHE A 99 -12.53 24.62 31.96
C PHE A 99 -11.55 25.00 33.08
N LEU A 100 -10.87 26.15 32.95
CA LEU A 100 -9.82 26.66 33.83
C LEU A 100 -10.12 28.10 34.25
N THR A 101 -9.76 28.46 35.48
CA THR A 101 -9.84 29.86 35.95
C THR A 101 -8.63 30.65 35.45
N VAL A 102 -8.72 31.15 34.22
CA VAL A 102 -7.68 31.98 33.58
C VAL A 102 -7.55 33.33 34.28
N HIS A 103 -6.33 33.77 34.57
CA HIS A 103 -6.10 35.07 35.19
C HIS A 103 -6.46 36.22 34.23
N PRO A 104 -7.22 37.25 34.66
CA PRO A 104 -7.64 38.33 33.77
C PRO A 104 -6.54 39.37 33.44
N ALA A 105 -5.39 39.36 34.13
CA ALA A 105 -4.36 40.40 33.97
C ALA A 105 -2.96 39.85 33.62
N ASN A 106 -2.24 40.64 32.80
CA ASN A 106 -0.89 40.33 32.34
C ASN A 106 0.15 40.60 33.45
N THR A 107 0.57 39.55 34.17
CA THR A 107 1.47 39.68 35.34
C THR A 107 2.92 39.93 34.91
N ARG A 108 3.64 40.85 35.58
CA ARG A 108 5.06 41.19 35.29
C ARG A 108 6.10 40.07 35.56
N ARG A 109 5.68 38.83 35.86
CA ARG A 109 6.55 37.65 36.07
C ARG A 109 5.93 36.39 35.46
N GLY A 110 6.63 35.76 34.52
CA GLY A 110 6.20 34.55 33.80
C GLY A 110 5.44 34.84 32.51
N HIS A 111 4.80 33.82 31.94
CA HIS A 111 4.01 33.92 30.70
C HIS A 111 2.63 34.54 30.92
N SER A 112 1.97 35.01 29.86
CA SER A 112 0.67 35.70 29.95
C SER A 112 -0.53 34.76 30.12
N LYS A 113 -0.43 33.51 29.67
CA LYS A 113 -1.49 32.48 29.78
C LYS A 113 -1.63 31.85 31.18
N LYS A 114 -1.64 32.65 32.27
CA LYS A 114 -1.70 32.09 33.65
C LYS A 114 -3.08 31.57 34.04
N ILE A 115 -3.10 30.54 34.88
CA ILE A 115 -4.32 29.96 35.48
C ILE A 115 -4.23 29.98 37.01
N PHE A 116 -5.37 30.09 37.68
CA PHE A 116 -5.48 30.18 39.13
C PHE A 116 -6.14 28.94 39.72
N LYS A 117 -5.60 28.49 40.84
CA LYS A 117 -6.14 27.37 41.60
C LYS A 117 -7.33 27.83 42.43
N LEU A 118 -8.53 27.36 42.09
CA LEU A 118 -9.73 27.57 42.91
C LEU A 118 -9.63 26.82 44.26
N ARG A 119 -10.54 27.13 45.19
CA ARG A 119 -10.63 26.45 46.48
C ARG A 119 -11.46 25.17 46.35
N ALA A 120 -10.79 24.02 46.24
CA ALA A 120 -11.45 22.72 46.29
C ALA A 120 -11.55 22.21 47.74
N HIS A 121 -12.79 22.06 48.22
CA HIS A 121 -13.10 21.63 49.59
C HIS A 121 -13.04 20.11 49.81
N THR A 122 -12.98 19.32 48.72
CA THR A 122 -12.81 17.86 48.79
C THR A 122 -11.43 17.46 48.29
N PHE A 123 -10.86 16.40 48.88
CA PHE A 123 -9.60 15.83 48.44
C PHE A 123 -9.63 15.44 46.95
N ILE A 124 -10.76 14.89 46.47
CA ILE A 124 -10.96 14.51 45.07
C ILE A 124 -10.90 15.75 44.14
N GLY A 125 -11.57 16.85 44.52
CA GLY A 125 -11.54 18.09 43.75
C GLY A 125 -10.13 18.66 43.58
N GLN A 126 -9.27 18.52 44.60
CA GLN A 126 -7.87 18.96 44.53
C GLN A 126 -6.99 18.11 43.58
N LYS A 127 -7.48 16.95 43.11
CA LYS A 127 -6.79 16.07 42.14
C LYS A 127 -7.42 16.10 40.74
N PHE A 128 -8.52 16.83 40.57
CA PHE A 128 -9.14 17.08 39.27
C PHE A 128 -8.17 17.82 38.33
N PHE A 129 -8.34 17.67 37.02
CA PHE A 129 -7.43 18.25 36.01
C PHE A 129 -7.13 19.72 36.27
N SER A 130 -8.16 20.56 36.45
CA SER A 130 -8.05 22.04 36.58
C SER A 130 -7.46 22.58 37.91
N PHE A 131 -6.91 21.71 38.76
CA PHE A 131 -6.34 22.07 40.07
C PHE A 131 -4.90 21.56 40.30
N ARG A 132 -4.43 20.62 39.46
CA ARG A 132 -3.16 19.90 39.65
C ARG A 132 -2.05 20.33 38.69
N GLU A 133 -2.45 20.76 37.51
CA GLU A 133 -1.64 21.31 36.43
C GLU A 133 -1.21 22.76 36.70
N VAL A 134 -1.99 23.53 37.48
CA VAL A 134 -1.82 24.97 37.75
C VAL A 134 -0.37 25.36 38.07
N ALA A 135 0.31 24.62 38.95
CA ALA A 135 1.68 24.93 39.32
C ALA A 135 2.64 24.68 38.15
N ALA A 136 2.67 23.45 37.65
CA ALA A 136 3.55 23.05 36.56
C ALA A 136 3.36 23.85 35.26
N TRP A 137 2.12 24.28 34.97
CA TRP A 137 1.82 25.16 33.85
C TRP A 137 2.36 26.57 34.07
N ASN A 138 2.07 27.18 35.23
CA ASN A 138 2.49 28.55 35.54
C ASN A 138 4.01 28.75 35.70
N ASP A 139 4.74 27.65 35.94
CA ASP A 139 6.20 27.59 36.05
C ASP A 139 6.88 27.40 34.68
N LEU A 140 6.14 27.16 33.58
CA LEU A 140 6.72 27.02 32.25
C LEU A 140 7.36 28.34 31.75
N PRO A 141 8.50 28.28 31.03
CA PRO A 141 9.06 29.45 30.38
C PRO A 141 8.10 30.06 29.34
N PRO A 142 8.06 31.40 29.16
CA PRO A 142 7.26 32.03 28.11
C PRO A 142 7.55 31.51 26.71
N THR A 143 8.82 31.16 26.43
CA THR A 143 9.23 30.55 25.15
C THR A 143 8.56 29.21 24.89
N VAL A 144 8.21 28.43 25.93
CA VAL A 144 7.47 27.16 25.79
C VAL A 144 5.97 27.44 25.62
N VAL A 145 5.39 28.30 26.44
CA VAL A 145 3.94 28.57 26.44
C VAL A 145 3.46 29.35 25.20
N HIS A 146 4.35 30.08 24.55
CA HIS A 146 4.12 30.80 23.30
C HIS A 146 4.77 30.15 22.06
N ALA A 147 5.43 29.00 22.20
CA ALA A 147 5.87 28.24 21.03
C ALA A 147 4.65 27.71 20.24
N PRO A 148 4.74 27.59 18.91
CA PRO A 148 3.74 26.87 18.12
C PRO A 148 3.74 25.39 18.52
N PHE A 149 2.57 24.76 18.53
CA PHE A 149 2.32 23.39 19.03
C PHE A 149 3.38 22.35 18.61
N MET A 150 3.77 22.36 17.34
CA MET A 150 4.82 21.49 16.76
C MET A 150 6.17 21.63 17.48
N ARG A 151 6.58 22.85 17.87
CA ARG A 151 7.84 23.09 18.60
C ARG A 151 7.77 22.68 20.07
N ILE A 152 6.59 22.72 20.71
CA ILE A 152 6.40 22.23 22.09
C ILE A 152 6.57 20.71 22.14
N LEU A 153 6.08 20.00 21.11
CA LEU A 153 6.31 18.56 20.98
C LEU A 153 7.78 18.23 20.64
N ALA A 154 8.45 19.08 19.86
CA ALA A 154 9.86 18.87 19.47
C ALA A 154 10.90 19.21 20.56
N LEU A 155 10.61 20.16 21.48
CA LEU A 155 11.54 20.58 22.54
C LEU A 155 11.73 19.56 23.68
N ALA A 156 11.03 18.41 23.63
CA ALA A 156 11.06 17.37 24.66
C ALA A 156 12.38 16.58 24.76
N SER A 157 13.34 16.80 23.85
CA SER A 157 14.67 16.18 23.88
C SER A 157 15.72 16.94 24.73
N ILE A 158 15.39 18.12 25.27
CA ILE A 158 16.41 19.06 25.81
C ILE A 158 16.24 19.40 27.31
N LEU A 159 15.14 19.05 27.99
CA LEU A 159 14.96 19.34 29.43
C LEU A 159 15.52 18.24 30.36
N PRO A 160 16.61 18.47 31.12
CA PRO A 160 17.24 17.42 31.94
C PRO A 160 16.71 17.40 33.39
N ARG A 161 16.65 16.17 33.94
CA ARG A 161 16.84 15.80 35.37
C ARG A 161 16.43 16.83 36.44
N ALA A 162 15.25 16.64 37.04
CA ALA A 162 14.97 17.08 38.40
C ALA A 162 14.31 15.93 39.19
N GLU A 163 14.70 15.77 40.46
CA GLU A 163 14.18 14.74 41.37
C GLU A 163 13.34 15.38 42.49
N ASN A 164 12.51 14.56 43.13
CA ASN A 164 11.60 14.82 44.26
C ASN A 164 10.22 15.45 43.94
N ILE A 165 9.16 14.73 44.33
CA ILE A 165 8.04 15.18 45.20
C ILE A 165 7.24 13.91 45.64
N ASN A 166 6.80 13.85 46.91
CA ASN A 166 6.19 12.67 47.57
C ASN A 166 4.69 12.84 47.88
N SER A 167 3.93 11.72 48.05
CA SER A 167 2.60 11.62 48.74
C SER A 167 1.38 12.33 48.10
N SER A 168 0.08 12.17 48.45
CA SER A 168 -0.81 11.09 48.96
C SER A 168 -2.29 11.53 48.72
N ALA A 169 -3.35 10.88 49.26
CA ALA A 169 -4.01 9.62 48.83
C ALA A 169 -5.58 9.67 48.91
N THR A 170 -6.31 9.28 47.83
CA THR A 170 -7.75 8.84 47.55
C THR A 170 -8.55 8.26 48.75
N PRO A 171 -9.92 8.17 48.80
CA PRO A 171 -10.90 7.68 47.75
C PRO A 171 -12.25 8.46 47.61
N PHE A 172 -13.30 8.07 46.86
CA PHE A 172 -13.79 6.79 46.25
C PHE A 172 -14.63 6.99 44.94
N PHE A 173 -15.03 5.90 44.28
CA PHE A 173 -15.94 5.78 43.10
C PHE A 173 -17.40 5.50 43.51
N HIS A 174 -18.41 5.99 42.75
CA HIS A 174 -19.66 5.26 42.41
C HIS A 174 -20.58 6.09 41.48
N LEU A 175 -21.01 5.53 40.33
CA LEU A 175 -22.43 5.34 39.94
C LEU A 175 -22.56 4.75 38.51
N CYS A 176 -23.29 3.64 38.42
CA CYS A 176 -24.00 3.13 37.24
C CYS A 176 -25.19 2.30 37.77
N PHE A 177 -26.21 2.08 36.93
CA PHE A 177 -27.50 1.38 37.20
C PHE A 177 -28.63 2.18 37.87
N SER A 178 -29.45 2.83 37.04
CA SER A 178 -30.93 2.72 36.93
C SER A 178 -31.41 3.68 35.82
N GLY A 179 -32.49 3.44 35.07
CA GLY A 179 -33.36 2.28 34.95
C GLY A 179 -34.18 2.34 33.64
N GLU A 180 -34.94 1.26 33.37
CA GLU A 180 -36.13 1.14 32.50
C GLU A 180 -36.21 1.91 31.16
N ARG A 181 -36.25 1.15 30.05
CA ARG A 181 -36.74 1.62 28.74
C ARG A 181 -38.22 1.25 28.57
N GLN A 182 -39.09 2.21 28.31
CA GLN A 182 -40.43 1.94 27.79
C GLN A 182 -40.38 1.52 26.30
N PRO A 183 -41.32 0.69 25.82
CA PRO A 183 -41.45 0.40 24.41
C PRO A 183 -42.09 1.59 23.67
N LEU A 184 -41.41 2.11 22.65
CA LEU A 184 -41.96 3.13 21.76
C LEU A 184 -43.00 2.50 20.84
N THR A 185 -44.17 3.13 20.75
CA THR A 185 -45.31 2.69 19.94
C THR A 185 -45.13 3.03 18.46
N ASP A 186 -45.69 2.18 17.59
CA ASP A 186 -45.84 2.44 16.16
C ASP A 186 -46.63 3.73 15.90
N LYS A 187 -45.93 4.80 15.52
CA LYS A 187 -46.38 5.89 14.62
C LYS A 187 -45.27 6.92 14.42
N ASN A 188 -44.38 6.64 13.47
CA ASN A 188 -43.77 7.59 12.52
C ASN A 188 -42.62 6.89 11.80
N LYS A 189 -42.96 6.03 10.82
CA LYS A 189 -41.99 5.63 9.79
C LYS A 189 -41.71 6.84 8.91
N THR A 190 -40.66 7.58 9.23
CA THR A 190 -39.82 8.13 8.15
C THR A 190 -39.21 6.93 7.45
N ASP A 191 -39.54 6.74 6.18
CA ASP A 191 -39.07 5.61 5.40
C ASP A 191 -37.53 5.66 5.36
N PRO A 192 -36.81 4.68 5.98
CA PRO A 192 -35.36 4.69 5.95
C PRO A 192 -34.93 4.49 4.49
N GLY A 193 -34.08 5.40 4.00
CA GLY A 193 -33.68 5.46 2.59
C GLY A 193 -33.32 4.10 2.02
N ASN A 194 -33.69 3.89 0.75
CA ASN A 194 -33.90 2.62 0.06
C ASN A 194 -32.66 1.69 -0.04
N LEU A 195 -32.16 1.20 1.10
CA LEU A 195 -31.44 -0.08 1.25
C LEU A 195 -32.44 -1.25 1.03
N GLY A 196 -33.29 -1.12 0.02
CA GLY A 196 -34.32 -2.08 -0.31
C GLY A 196 -33.72 -3.26 -1.05
N LYS A 197 -33.75 -4.43 -0.41
CA LYS A 197 -33.64 -5.76 -1.04
C LYS A 197 -32.54 -5.92 -2.11
N SER A 198 -31.40 -5.24 -1.93
CA SER A 198 -30.18 -5.56 -2.68
C SER A 198 -29.73 -6.94 -2.22
N LEU A 199 -29.85 -7.94 -3.09
CA LEU A 199 -29.48 -9.33 -2.84
C LEU A 199 -27.96 -9.54 -2.99
N ASP A 200 -27.18 -8.51 -2.69
CA ASP A 200 -25.76 -8.39 -3.04
C ASP A 200 -24.91 -8.78 -1.82
N PRO A 201 -24.12 -9.87 -1.87
CA PRO A 201 -23.13 -10.24 -0.87
C PRO A 201 -22.14 -9.13 -0.48
N TYR A 202 -22.07 -8.84 0.81
CA TYR A 202 -21.03 -7.99 1.42
C TYR A 202 -20.06 -8.82 2.26
N ILE A 203 -18.75 -8.65 2.03
CA ILE A 203 -17.68 -9.25 2.84
C ILE A 203 -16.95 -8.14 3.58
N LEU A 204 -17.18 -7.98 4.89
CA LEU A 204 -16.45 -7.04 5.73
C LEU A 204 -15.14 -7.67 6.25
N VAL A 205 -14.01 -7.10 5.87
CA VAL A 205 -12.67 -7.48 6.35
C VAL A 205 -12.22 -6.53 7.45
N THR A 206 -11.95 -7.05 8.65
CA THR A 206 -11.55 -6.27 9.84
C THR A 206 -10.16 -6.64 10.35
N GLY A 207 -9.44 -5.67 10.93
CA GLY A 207 -8.10 -5.86 11.50
C GLY A 207 -8.10 -5.99 13.01
N GLY A 208 -7.28 -6.90 13.54
CA GLY A 208 -7.18 -7.18 14.97
C GLY A 208 -5.94 -6.63 15.67
N VAL A 209 -4.95 -7.50 15.86
CA VAL A 209 -3.88 -7.35 16.86
C VAL A 209 -2.87 -6.22 16.56
N ILE A 210 -2.66 -5.91 15.27
CA ILE A 210 -1.74 -4.87 14.79
C ILE A 210 -2.27 -4.25 13.49
N SER A 211 -1.89 -2.99 13.23
CA SER A 211 -1.91 -2.41 11.89
C SER A 211 -0.85 -3.10 10.99
N GLY A 212 -0.96 -2.95 9.66
CA GLY A 212 -0.03 -3.61 8.72
C GLY A 212 -0.12 -5.15 8.68
N ILE A 213 -1.15 -5.76 9.27
CA ILE A 213 -1.27 -7.22 9.35
C ILE A 213 -1.40 -7.92 7.99
N GLY A 214 -1.78 -7.19 6.93
CA GLY A 214 -1.98 -7.73 5.58
C GLY A 214 -3.44 -7.82 5.13
N LYS A 215 -4.35 -7.00 5.72
CA LYS A 215 -5.76 -6.92 5.32
C LYS A 215 -5.93 -6.74 3.80
N GLY A 216 -5.28 -5.73 3.20
CA GLY A 216 -5.28 -5.48 1.75
C GLY A 216 -4.99 -6.73 0.91
N ILE A 217 -4.02 -7.55 1.32
CA ILE A 217 -3.65 -8.80 0.63
C ILE A 217 -4.71 -9.89 0.81
N ILE A 218 -5.32 -10.02 2.00
CA ILE A 218 -6.42 -10.95 2.24
C ILE A 218 -7.65 -10.56 1.42
N SER A 219 -8.08 -9.29 1.48
CA SER A 219 -9.19 -8.72 0.71
C SER A 219 -8.98 -8.96 -0.80
N SER A 220 -7.80 -8.60 -1.31
CA SER A 220 -7.39 -8.83 -2.72
C SER A 220 -7.43 -10.31 -3.10
N SER A 221 -6.94 -11.19 -2.22
CA SER A 221 -6.86 -12.63 -2.49
C SER A 221 -8.23 -13.30 -2.48
N MET A 222 -9.14 -12.87 -1.60
CA MET A 222 -10.53 -13.35 -1.60
C MET A 222 -11.29 -12.90 -2.85
N GLY A 223 -11.11 -11.65 -3.30
CA GLY A 223 -11.70 -11.23 -4.58
C GLY A 223 -11.10 -11.99 -5.77
N THR A 224 -9.81 -12.33 -5.73
CA THR A 224 -9.13 -13.09 -6.79
C THR A 224 -9.71 -14.50 -6.94
N ILE A 225 -9.93 -15.21 -5.83
CA ILE A 225 -10.56 -16.54 -5.87
C ILE A 225 -12.04 -16.44 -6.27
N LEU A 226 -12.79 -15.43 -5.82
CA LEU A 226 -14.18 -15.23 -6.25
C LEU A 226 -14.30 -14.95 -7.76
N LYS A 227 -13.46 -14.07 -8.35
CA LYS A 227 -13.39 -13.89 -9.81
C LYS A 227 -13.00 -15.18 -10.54
N ALA A 228 -12.16 -16.03 -9.94
CA ALA A 228 -11.82 -17.34 -10.52
C ALA A 228 -13.00 -18.33 -10.54
N TYR A 229 -13.99 -18.17 -9.66
CA TYR A 229 -15.24 -18.95 -9.62
C TYR A 229 -16.40 -18.27 -10.38
N GLY A 230 -16.11 -17.23 -11.18
CA GLY A 230 -17.06 -16.57 -12.09
C GLY A 230 -17.87 -15.41 -11.48
N TRP A 231 -17.50 -14.91 -10.30
CA TRP A 231 -18.21 -13.82 -9.62
C TRP A 231 -17.60 -12.46 -9.94
N ASN A 232 -18.44 -11.47 -10.24
CA ASN A 232 -18.00 -10.09 -10.41
C ASN A 232 -17.78 -9.45 -9.03
N VAL A 233 -16.57 -8.95 -8.77
CA VAL A 233 -16.15 -8.45 -7.46
C VAL A 233 -15.74 -6.98 -7.53
N THR A 234 -16.22 -6.19 -6.57
CA THR A 234 -15.74 -4.82 -6.30
C THR A 234 -15.12 -4.72 -4.91
N CYS A 235 -14.32 -3.68 -4.69
CA CYS A 235 -13.69 -3.39 -3.40
C CYS A 235 -13.98 -1.96 -2.94
N ILE A 236 -14.18 -1.82 -1.62
CA ILE A 236 -14.28 -0.53 -0.93
C ILE A 236 -13.27 -0.53 0.21
N LYS A 237 -12.35 0.44 0.21
CA LYS A 237 -11.44 0.71 1.33
C LYS A 237 -12.05 1.77 2.23
N ILE A 238 -12.09 1.47 3.51
CA ILE A 238 -12.47 2.43 4.55
C ILE A 238 -11.25 2.81 5.35
N ASP A 239 -10.99 4.10 5.42
CA ASP A 239 -9.89 4.70 6.15
C ASP A 239 -10.42 5.52 7.32
N PRO A 240 -10.16 5.08 8.57
CA PRO A 240 -10.71 5.76 9.74
C PRO A 240 -10.02 7.12 10.03
N TYR A 241 -8.96 7.47 9.29
CA TYR A 241 -8.28 8.77 9.42
C TYR A 241 -9.13 9.96 8.94
N LEU A 242 -8.81 11.15 9.45
CA LEU A 242 -9.59 12.38 9.19
C LEU A 242 -9.25 13.10 7.87
N ASN A 243 -8.12 12.81 7.23
CA ASN A 243 -7.80 13.37 5.92
C ASN A 243 -8.85 12.93 4.88
N ILE A 244 -9.18 13.82 3.94
CA ILE A 244 -10.18 13.56 2.89
C ILE A 244 -9.61 12.63 1.80
N ASP A 245 -8.32 12.77 1.53
CA ASP A 245 -7.54 12.02 0.54
C ASP A 245 -6.14 11.71 1.12
N ALA A 246 -5.36 10.92 0.39
CA ALA A 246 -3.97 10.62 0.75
C ALA A 246 -2.94 11.62 0.17
N GLY A 247 -3.37 12.59 -0.65
CA GLY A 247 -2.46 13.42 -1.46
C GLY A 247 -1.50 14.29 -0.64
N THR A 248 -1.93 14.64 0.58
CA THR A 248 -1.17 15.41 1.56
C THR A 248 -0.23 14.59 2.45
N PHE A 249 -0.20 13.26 2.31
CA PHE A 249 0.62 12.40 3.16
C PHE A 249 2.12 12.48 2.86
N SER A 250 2.92 12.39 3.92
CA SER A 250 4.35 12.12 3.81
C SER A 250 4.57 10.64 3.48
N PRO A 251 5.35 10.28 2.45
CA PRO A 251 5.71 8.89 2.17
C PRO A 251 6.47 8.19 3.30
N TYR A 252 6.95 8.93 4.31
CA TYR A 252 7.54 8.34 5.53
C TYR A 252 6.52 7.88 6.57
N GLU A 253 5.26 8.31 6.48
CA GLU A 253 4.23 8.06 7.51
C GLU A 253 3.22 7.00 7.09
N HIS A 254 2.71 7.11 5.85
CA HIS A 254 1.65 6.23 5.31
C HIS A 254 2.06 5.45 4.05
N GLY A 255 3.33 5.51 3.65
CA GLY A 255 3.82 4.90 2.42
C GLY A 255 3.46 5.70 1.16
N GLU A 256 3.57 5.05 0.01
CA GLU A 256 3.29 5.67 -1.29
C GLU A 256 1.83 6.10 -1.47
N VAL A 257 1.62 7.31 -1.99
CA VAL A 257 0.31 7.78 -2.47
C VAL A 257 0.02 7.10 -3.81
N TYR A 258 -1.11 6.40 -3.91
CA TYR A 258 -1.59 5.79 -5.15
C TYR A 258 -2.59 6.73 -5.84
N VAL A 259 -2.61 6.72 -7.18
CA VAL A 259 -3.51 7.57 -7.98
C VAL A 259 -4.43 6.71 -8.83
N LEU A 260 -5.72 7.04 -8.83
CA LEU A 260 -6.77 6.38 -9.61
C LEU A 260 -6.97 7.04 -10.98
N ASP A 261 -7.77 6.41 -11.84
CA ASP A 261 -8.06 6.94 -13.19
C ASP A 261 -8.75 8.31 -13.15
N ASP A 262 -9.60 8.54 -12.14
CA ASP A 262 -10.31 9.82 -11.94
C ASP A 262 -9.47 10.92 -11.26
N GLY A 263 -8.18 10.64 -11.00
CA GLY A 263 -7.23 11.57 -10.41
C GLY A 263 -7.30 11.72 -8.90
N ASN A 264 -8.13 10.94 -8.20
CA ASN A 264 -8.13 10.97 -6.75
C ASN A 264 -6.89 10.25 -6.17
N GLU A 265 -6.30 10.89 -5.16
CA GLU A 265 -5.15 10.40 -4.41
C GLU A 265 -5.60 9.55 -3.23
N VAL A 266 -5.19 8.28 -3.19
CA VAL A 266 -5.72 7.25 -2.28
C VAL A 266 -4.60 6.48 -1.57
N ASP A 267 -4.97 5.79 -0.49
CA ASP A 267 -4.11 4.83 0.18
C ASP A 267 -3.69 3.70 -0.79
N LEU A 268 -2.48 3.19 -0.56
CA LEU A 268 -1.81 2.19 -1.39
C LEU A 268 -2.63 0.91 -1.58
N ASP A 269 -3.44 0.52 -0.58
CA ASP A 269 -4.22 -0.71 -0.61
C ASP A 269 -5.17 -0.79 -1.81
N LEU A 270 -5.67 0.34 -2.35
CA LEU A 270 -6.46 0.34 -3.58
C LEU A 270 -5.65 -0.13 -4.79
N GLY A 271 -4.35 0.19 -4.83
CA GLY A 271 -3.42 -0.33 -5.82
C GLY A 271 -3.11 -1.81 -5.65
N ASN A 272 -3.41 -2.43 -4.51
CA ASN A 272 -3.37 -3.89 -4.37
C ASN A 272 -4.63 -4.51 -5.02
N TYR A 273 -5.82 -3.96 -4.75
CA TYR A 273 -7.07 -4.46 -5.34
C TYR A 273 -7.05 -4.40 -6.87
N GLU A 274 -6.70 -3.26 -7.45
CA GLU A 274 -6.63 -3.11 -8.91
C GLU A 274 -5.64 -4.11 -9.55
N ARG A 275 -4.50 -4.38 -8.89
CA ARG A 275 -3.47 -5.31 -9.38
C ARG A 275 -3.85 -6.78 -9.29
N PHE A 276 -4.58 -7.17 -8.25
CA PHE A 276 -4.97 -8.57 -8.02
C PHE A 276 -6.25 -8.93 -8.77
N LEU A 277 -7.22 -8.02 -8.80
CA LEU A 277 -8.56 -8.28 -9.33
C LEU A 277 -8.71 -7.95 -10.81
N ASP A 278 -7.75 -7.21 -11.38
CA ASP A 278 -7.83 -6.66 -12.73
C ASP A 278 -9.12 -5.86 -12.91
N ILE A 279 -9.21 -4.79 -12.11
CA ILE A 279 -10.31 -3.83 -12.05
C ILE A 279 -9.75 -2.40 -11.98
N THR A 280 -10.60 -1.41 -12.25
CA THR A 280 -10.32 0.01 -12.12
C THR A 280 -11.24 0.60 -11.06
N LEU A 281 -10.66 1.20 -10.02
CA LEU A 281 -11.43 1.79 -8.92
C LEU A 281 -11.59 3.31 -9.08
N THR A 282 -12.60 3.86 -8.43
CA THR A 282 -12.91 5.30 -8.38
C THR A 282 -12.64 5.88 -6.99
N LYS A 283 -12.58 7.21 -6.88
CA LYS A 283 -12.47 7.95 -5.62
C LYS A 283 -13.51 7.58 -4.56
N ASP A 284 -14.67 7.09 -5.00
CA ASP A 284 -15.80 6.75 -4.13
C ASP A 284 -15.63 5.34 -3.52
N ASN A 285 -14.77 4.49 -4.11
CA ASN A 285 -14.28 3.24 -3.51
C ASN A 285 -13.31 3.48 -2.34
N ASN A 286 -12.82 4.71 -2.15
CA ASN A 286 -12.05 5.11 -0.97
C ASN A 286 -12.91 6.01 -0.07
N ILE A 287 -13.36 5.47 1.08
CA ILE A 287 -14.16 6.20 2.06
C ILE A 287 -13.27 6.56 3.24
N THR A 288 -13.09 7.85 3.52
CA THR A 288 -12.36 8.31 4.72
C THR A 288 -13.33 8.88 5.76
N ALA A 289 -12.95 8.93 7.03
CA ALA A 289 -13.73 9.64 8.04
C ALA A 289 -13.91 11.12 7.66
N GLY A 290 -12.89 11.74 7.06
CA GLY A 290 -12.95 13.09 6.49
C GLY A 290 -14.07 13.27 5.46
N LYS A 291 -14.14 12.38 4.45
CA LYS A 291 -15.20 12.37 3.42
C LYS A 291 -16.60 12.24 4.04
N ILE A 292 -16.77 11.33 4.99
CA ILE A 292 -18.06 11.10 5.68
C ILE A 292 -18.48 12.33 6.49
N TYR A 293 -17.61 12.86 7.35
CA TYR A 293 -17.95 14.04 8.15
C TYR A 293 -18.22 15.27 7.28
N GLN A 294 -17.46 15.47 6.19
CA GLN A 294 -17.73 16.55 5.23
C GLN A 294 -19.12 16.41 4.58
N ARG A 295 -19.53 15.20 4.17
CA ARG A 295 -20.86 14.94 3.58
C ARG A 295 -21.98 15.20 4.60
N VAL A 296 -21.82 14.75 5.85
CA VAL A 296 -22.80 14.96 6.93
C VAL A 296 -22.93 16.45 7.30
N ILE A 297 -21.81 17.16 7.47
CA ILE A 297 -21.82 18.60 7.77
C ILE A 297 -22.43 19.40 6.61
N LYS A 298 -22.17 19.00 5.36
CA LYS A 298 -22.78 19.65 4.19
C LYS A 298 -24.31 19.44 4.16
N LYS A 299 -24.80 18.21 4.35
CA LYS A 299 -26.24 17.90 4.48
C LYS A 299 -26.90 18.73 5.60
N GLU A 300 -26.23 18.88 6.75
CA GLU A 300 -26.71 19.72 7.88
C GLU A 300 -26.87 21.18 7.48
N ARG A 301 -25.84 21.79 6.86
CA ARG A 301 -25.87 23.19 6.42
C ARG A 301 -26.89 23.47 5.30
N GLN A 302 -27.27 22.45 4.53
CA GLN A 302 -28.30 22.55 3.49
C GLN A 302 -29.73 22.38 4.04
N GLY A 303 -29.89 21.92 5.28
CA GLY A 303 -31.19 21.72 5.93
C GLY A 303 -31.79 20.33 5.74
N ASP A 304 -31.06 19.39 5.13
CA ASP A 304 -31.54 18.05 4.75
C ASP A 304 -32.08 17.24 5.94
N TYR A 305 -31.56 17.49 7.14
CA TYR A 305 -32.02 16.86 8.40
C TYR A 305 -33.23 17.58 9.05
N LEU A 306 -33.89 18.49 8.33
CA LEU A 306 -35.11 19.21 8.77
C LEU A 306 -34.93 19.95 10.12
N GLY A 307 -33.74 20.51 10.35
CA GLY A 307 -33.39 21.21 11.59
C GLY A 307 -33.23 20.33 12.84
N LYS A 308 -33.27 19.00 12.70
CA LYS A 308 -33.02 18.06 13.81
C LYS A 308 -31.52 18.01 14.16
N THR A 309 -31.23 17.72 15.44
CA THR A 309 -29.86 17.55 15.93
C THR A 309 -29.17 16.35 15.29
N VAL A 310 -28.11 16.63 14.53
CA VAL A 310 -27.25 15.60 13.92
C VAL A 310 -26.34 14.96 14.98
N GLN A 311 -26.18 13.64 14.88
CA GLN A 311 -25.44 12.79 15.82
C GLN A 311 -24.73 11.66 15.06
N VAL A 312 -23.70 11.05 15.65
CA VAL A 312 -22.96 9.91 15.05
C VAL A 312 -23.92 8.77 14.70
N VAL A 313 -24.75 8.37 15.66
CA VAL A 313 -25.87 7.45 15.43
C VAL A 313 -27.18 8.25 15.40
N PRO A 314 -28.05 8.12 14.39
CA PRO A 314 -27.90 7.28 13.21
C PRO A 314 -27.20 8.00 12.03
N HIS A 315 -27.08 9.34 12.03
CA HIS A 315 -26.79 10.12 10.82
C HIS A 315 -25.43 9.85 10.15
N VAL A 316 -24.36 9.63 10.92
CA VAL A 316 -23.04 9.26 10.37
C VAL A 316 -23.07 7.80 9.93
N THR A 317 -23.66 6.91 10.73
CA THR A 317 -23.77 5.48 10.40
C THR A 317 -24.63 5.21 9.17
N ASP A 318 -25.72 5.94 8.99
CA ASP A 318 -26.56 5.91 7.78
C ASP A 318 -25.78 6.42 6.57
N THR A 319 -25.05 7.53 6.70
CA THR A 319 -24.23 8.06 5.59
C THR A 319 -23.14 7.07 5.15
N ILE A 320 -22.57 6.28 6.08
CA ILE A 320 -21.63 5.20 5.75
C ILE A 320 -22.34 4.06 5.01
N MET A 321 -23.50 3.59 5.50
CA MET A 321 -24.27 2.52 4.87
C MET A 321 -24.81 2.90 3.48
N GLU A 322 -25.32 4.13 3.33
CA GLU A 322 -25.72 4.74 2.04
C GLU A 322 -24.56 4.66 1.05
N TRP A 323 -23.39 5.21 1.42
CA TRP A 323 -22.22 5.26 0.54
C TRP A 323 -21.76 3.86 0.10
N VAL A 324 -21.67 2.92 1.04
CA VAL A 324 -21.29 1.53 0.74
C VAL A 324 -22.28 0.88 -0.24
N ALA A 325 -23.58 1.05 -0.03
CA ALA A 325 -24.62 0.45 -0.88
C ALA A 325 -24.71 1.10 -2.28
N ASP A 326 -24.40 2.40 -2.39
CA ASP A 326 -24.30 3.11 -3.66
C ASP A 326 -23.07 2.63 -4.45
N VAL A 327 -21.90 2.59 -3.82
CA VAL A 327 -20.61 2.28 -4.48
C VAL A 327 -20.47 0.80 -4.85
N ALA A 328 -21.06 -0.10 -4.07
CA ALA A 328 -21.10 -1.53 -4.40
C ALA A 328 -21.71 -1.83 -5.78
N LYS A 329 -22.54 -0.91 -6.30
CA LYS A 329 -23.26 -1.06 -7.57
C LYS A 329 -22.54 -0.44 -8.78
N ILE A 330 -21.43 0.28 -8.56
CA ILE A 330 -20.67 0.93 -9.63
C ILE A 330 -19.87 -0.15 -10.38
N PRO A 331 -20.01 -0.30 -11.71
CA PRO A 331 -19.15 -1.18 -12.50
C PRO A 331 -17.67 -0.77 -12.40
N VAL A 332 -16.79 -1.76 -12.21
CA VAL A 332 -15.34 -1.56 -11.99
C VAL A 332 -14.45 -2.19 -13.07
N ASP A 333 -15.04 -2.71 -14.15
CA ASP A 333 -14.31 -3.25 -15.29
C ASP A 333 -15.02 -2.98 -16.63
N GLU A 334 -14.34 -3.33 -17.73
CA GLU A 334 -14.78 -3.07 -19.10
C GLU A 334 -16.09 -3.78 -19.49
N SER A 335 -16.55 -4.76 -18.71
CA SER A 335 -17.83 -5.44 -18.98
C SER A 335 -19.04 -4.52 -18.76
N GLY A 336 -18.87 -3.44 -17.98
CA GLY A 336 -19.97 -2.55 -17.57
C GLY A 336 -21.00 -3.22 -16.65
N GLN A 337 -20.74 -4.45 -16.18
CA GLN A 337 -21.66 -5.19 -15.32
C GLN A 337 -21.61 -4.68 -13.88
N ILE A 338 -22.75 -4.72 -13.21
CA ILE A 338 -22.85 -4.43 -11.78
C ILE A 338 -22.10 -5.54 -11.01
N PRO A 339 -21.24 -5.20 -10.03
CA PRO A 339 -20.58 -6.19 -9.17
C PRO A 339 -21.60 -6.98 -8.34
N GLU A 340 -21.33 -8.27 -8.16
CA GLU A 340 -22.21 -9.18 -7.40
C GLU A 340 -21.72 -9.40 -5.97
N VAL A 341 -20.42 -9.20 -5.72
CA VAL A 341 -19.83 -9.29 -4.38
C VAL A 341 -19.03 -8.03 -4.08
N CYS A 342 -19.33 -7.38 -2.96
CA CYS A 342 -18.60 -6.21 -2.48
C CYS A 342 -17.71 -6.57 -1.29
N ILE A 343 -16.39 -6.50 -1.47
CA ILE A 343 -15.42 -6.66 -0.38
C ILE A 343 -15.14 -5.30 0.24
N ILE A 344 -15.46 -5.14 1.51
CA ILE A 344 -15.27 -3.91 2.29
C ILE A 344 -14.10 -4.13 3.23
N GLU A 345 -13.01 -3.39 3.08
CA GLU A 345 -11.92 -3.41 4.04
C GLU A 345 -12.02 -2.25 5.03
N LEU A 346 -12.14 -2.57 6.31
CA LEU A 346 -12.02 -1.60 7.38
C LEU A 346 -10.55 -1.44 7.82
N GLY A 347 -9.96 -0.30 7.46
CA GLY A 347 -8.64 0.17 7.86
C GLY A 347 -8.48 0.31 9.38
N GLY A 348 -7.24 0.57 9.82
CA GLY A 348 -6.91 0.60 11.25
C GLY A 348 -7.04 -0.76 11.95
N THR A 349 -7.33 -0.74 13.25
CA THR A 349 -7.59 -1.91 14.10
C THR A 349 -8.90 -1.77 14.88
N ILE A 350 -9.57 -2.90 15.17
CA ILE A 350 -10.80 -2.92 15.97
C ILE A 350 -10.48 -2.58 17.43
N GLY A 351 -11.26 -1.67 18.01
CA GLY A 351 -11.07 -1.12 19.34
C GLY A 351 -10.55 0.33 19.33
N ASP A 352 -10.05 0.82 18.19
CA ASP A 352 -9.63 2.21 18.03
C ASP A 352 -10.86 3.14 17.96
N ILE A 353 -10.77 4.31 18.59
CA ILE A 353 -11.84 5.34 18.61
C ILE A 353 -12.26 5.73 17.19
N GLU A 354 -11.29 5.83 16.28
CA GLU A 354 -11.49 6.21 14.88
C GLU A 354 -12.34 5.17 14.11
N SER A 355 -12.27 3.89 14.50
CA SER A 355 -13.03 2.80 13.89
C SER A 355 -14.48 2.73 14.36
N MET A 356 -14.80 3.26 15.55
CA MET A 356 -16.09 3.06 16.22
C MET A 356 -17.32 3.44 15.38
N PRO A 357 -17.35 4.57 14.64
CA PRO A 357 -18.49 4.92 13.79
C PRO A 357 -18.72 3.90 12.66
N PHE A 358 -17.65 3.35 12.09
CA PHE A 358 -17.72 2.38 11.00
C PHE A 358 -18.16 1.01 11.50
N VAL A 359 -17.62 0.55 12.64
CA VAL A 359 -18.01 -0.72 13.25
C VAL A 359 -19.50 -0.72 13.63
N GLU A 360 -20.00 0.38 14.21
CA GLU A 360 -21.43 0.53 14.53
C GLU A 360 -22.30 0.63 13.25
N ALA A 361 -21.82 1.27 12.18
CA ALA A 361 -22.51 1.26 10.89
C ALA A 361 -22.64 -0.16 10.33
N PHE A 362 -21.57 -0.96 10.35
CA PHE A 362 -21.61 -2.35 9.88
C PHE A 362 -22.43 -3.28 10.77
N ARG A 363 -22.42 -3.05 12.08
CA ARG A 363 -23.32 -3.74 13.00
C ARG A 363 -24.78 -3.50 12.61
N GLN A 364 -25.17 -2.27 12.25
CA GLN A 364 -26.50 -1.96 11.74
C GLN A 364 -26.75 -2.55 10.34
N MET A 365 -25.76 -2.50 9.45
CA MET A 365 -25.85 -3.02 8.08
C MET A 365 -26.16 -4.53 8.07
N LEU A 366 -25.49 -5.32 8.91
CA LEU A 366 -25.76 -6.75 9.12
C LEU A 366 -27.25 -7.03 9.42
N PHE A 367 -27.89 -6.22 10.27
CA PHE A 367 -29.33 -6.36 10.55
C PHE A 367 -30.24 -5.89 9.40
N ARG A 368 -29.78 -4.96 8.55
CA ARG A 368 -30.55 -4.47 7.39
C ARG A 368 -30.51 -5.43 6.20
N VAL A 369 -29.34 -6.00 5.88
CA VAL A 369 -29.17 -6.90 4.72
C VAL A 369 -29.38 -8.38 5.05
N GLY A 370 -29.27 -8.76 6.33
CA GLY A 370 -29.39 -10.13 6.81
C GLY A 370 -28.07 -10.91 6.79
N SER A 371 -27.94 -11.88 7.70
CA SER A 371 -26.71 -12.67 7.86
C SER A 371 -26.32 -13.52 6.65
N THR A 372 -27.26 -13.86 5.77
CA THR A 372 -26.98 -14.58 4.52
C THR A 372 -26.43 -13.70 3.40
N ASN A 373 -26.44 -12.37 3.57
CA ASN A 373 -25.89 -11.40 2.61
C ASN A 373 -24.71 -10.60 3.19
N PHE A 374 -24.27 -10.94 4.40
CA PHE A 374 -23.18 -10.26 5.10
C PHE A 374 -22.24 -11.28 5.74
N CYS A 375 -20.95 -11.21 5.43
CA CYS A 375 -19.92 -12.08 5.99
C CYS A 375 -18.83 -11.23 6.67
N CYS A 376 -18.49 -11.52 7.92
CA CYS A 376 -17.46 -10.85 8.68
C CYS A 376 -16.17 -11.70 8.68
N VAL A 377 -15.14 -11.22 7.99
CA VAL A 377 -13.80 -11.83 7.97
C VAL A 377 -12.90 -11.05 8.92
N HIS A 378 -12.36 -11.71 9.95
CA HIS A 378 -11.45 -11.06 10.90
C HIS A 378 -10.00 -11.51 10.69
N VAL A 379 -9.09 -10.55 10.46
CA VAL A 379 -7.66 -10.82 10.26
C VAL A 379 -6.91 -10.59 11.58
N SER A 380 -6.24 -11.63 12.08
CA SER A 380 -5.64 -11.66 13.41
C SER A 380 -4.25 -12.30 13.42
N LEU A 381 -3.38 -11.85 14.32
CA LEU A 381 -1.99 -12.32 14.40
C LEU A 381 -1.87 -13.46 15.42
N VAL A 382 -1.30 -14.58 15.00
CA VAL A 382 -0.87 -15.68 15.86
C VAL A 382 0.67 -15.64 15.91
N PRO A 383 1.27 -14.85 16.81
CA PRO A 383 2.72 -14.72 16.87
C PRO A 383 3.37 -16.01 17.39
N MET A 384 4.45 -16.41 16.75
CA MET A 384 5.43 -17.35 17.30
C MET A 384 6.58 -16.55 17.89
N LEU A 385 6.93 -16.80 19.16
CA LEU A 385 8.04 -16.13 19.83
C LEU A 385 9.26 -17.03 19.81
N SER A 386 10.39 -16.52 19.31
CA SER A 386 11.66 -17.27 19.20
C SER A 386 12.17 -17.85 20.52
N THR A 387 11.81 -17.23 21.65
CA THR A 387 12.16 -17.67 23.00
C THR A 387 11.33 -18.85 23.53
N VAL A 388 10.20 -19.16 22.90
CA VAL A 388 9.26 -20.22 23.35
C VAL A 388 9.02 -21.28 22.27
N GLY A 389 9.26 -20.98 20.99
CA GLY A 389 9.09 -21.92 19.87
C GLY A 389 7.64 -22.26 19.50
N GLU A 390 6.66 -21.84 20.30
CA GLU A 390 5.25 -22.18 20.12
C GLU A 390 4.39 -20.99 19.63
N PRO A 391 3.39 -21.21 18.73
CA PRO A 391 2.38 -20.22 18.39
C PRO A 391 1.52 -19.83 19.60
N LYS A 392 1.33 -18.52 19.85
CA LYS A 392 0.54 -18.02 20.97
C LYS A 392 -0.77 -17.40 20.49
N THR A 393 -1.89 -18.06 20.80
CA THR A 393 -3.24 -17.71 20.32
C THR A 393 -3.96 -16.64 21.15
N LYS A 394 -3.40 -16.24 22.30
CA LYS A 394 -4.01 -15.25 23.21
C LYS A 394 -4.28 -13.85 22.58
N PRO A 395 -3.45 -13.32 21.66
CA PRO A 395 -3.77 -12.09 20.94
C PRO A 395 -5.07 -12.22 20.13
N THR A 396 -5.21 -13.30 19.36
CA THR A 396 -6.42 -13.62 18.59
C THR A 396 -7.67 -13.73 19.47
N GLN A 397 -7.57 -14.39 20.64
CA GLN A 397 -8.68 -14.50 21.58
C GLN A 397 -9.13 -13.14 22.14
N ALA A 398 -8.20 -12.23 22.42
CA ALA A 398 -8.52 -10.87 22.85
C ALA A 398 -9.17 -10.06 21.72
N SER A 399 -8.64 -10.19 20.50
CA SER A 399 -9.12 -9.53 19.28
C SER A 399 -10.56 -9.90 18.94
N VAL A 400 -10.88 -11.20 18.88
CA VAL A 400 -12.23 -11.70 18.59
C VAL A 400 -13.24 -11.35 19.69
N ARG A 401 -12.79 -11.19 20.94
CA ARG A 401 -13.65 -10.67 22.01
C ARG A 401 -14.02 -9.20 21.79
N GLU A 402 -13.12 -8.38 21.26
CA GLU A 402 -13.40 -6.96 20.97
C GLU A 402 -14.40 -6.81 19.83
N VAL A 403 -14.20 -7.53 18.71
CA VAL A 403 -15.14 -7.57 17.58
C VAL A 403 -16.57 -7.94 18.05
N ARG A 404 -16.68 -8.97 18.90
CA ARG A 404 -17.95 -9.39 19.51
C ARG A 404 -18.52 -8.39 20.51
N ALA A 405 -17.69 -7.67 21.27
CA ALA A 405 -18.15 -6.60 22.16
C ALA A 405 -18.76 -5.43 21.38
N CYS A 406 -18.29 -5.18 20.15
CA CYS A 406 -18.89 -4.24 19.21
C CYS A 406 -20.13 -4.79 18.46
N GLY A 407 -20.55 -6.03 18.74
CA GLY A 407 -21.75 -6.65 18.14
C GLY A 407 -21.56 -7.26 16.76
N LEU A 408 -20.33 -7.47 16.30
CA LEU A 408 -20.00 -8.25 15.11
C LEU A 408 -19.48 -9.63 15.50
N HIS A 409 -19.87 -10.68 14.79
CA HIS A 409 -19.31 -12.03 14.99
C HIS A 409 -18.48 -12.41 13.76
N PRO A 410 -17.21 -12.84 13.89
CA PRO A 410 -16.45 -13.32 12.74
C PRO A 410 -17.01 -14.65 12.21
N ASP A 411 -17.34 -14.68 10.91
CA ASP A 411 -17.74 -15.90 10.21
C ASP A 411 -16.49 -16.68 9.73
N LEU A 412 -15.44 -15.96 9.32
CA LEU A 412 -14.11 -16.52 9.03
C LEU A 412 -13.02 -15.79 9.84
N LEU A 413 -12.01 -16.55 10.27
CA LEU A 413 -10.90 -16.04 11.06
C LEU A 413 -9.57 -16.32 10.36
N MET A 414 -8.98 -15.27 9.80
CA MET A 414 -7.72 -15.32 9.05
C MET A 414 -6.54 -15.13 10.03
N CYS A 415 -5.91 -16.23 10.42
CA CYS A 415 -4.81 -16.28 11.37
C CYS A 415 -3.46 -16.14 10.66
N ARG A 416 -2.92 -14.91 10.60
CA ARG A 416 -1.56 -14.69 10.10
C ARG A 416 -0.52 -15.23 11.06
N CYS A 417 0.44 -16.01 10.55
CA CYS A 417 1.47 -16.70 11.32
C CYS A 417 2.78 -16.86 10.52
N THR A 418 3.90 -17.10 11.20
CA THR A 418 5.21 -17.31 10.55
C THR A 418 5.41 -18.75 10.05
N SER A 419 4.65 -19.70 10.58
CA SER A 419 4.71 -21.12 10.26
C SER A 419 3.29 -21.70 10.20
N ALA A 420 3.12 -22.89 9.61
CA ALA A 420 1.87 -23.63 9.70
C ALA A 420 1.44 -23.81 11.16
N LEU A 421 0.13 -23.78 11.40
CA LEU A 421 -0.48 -24.03 12.71
C LEU A 421 -0.78 -25.53 12.84
N SER A 422 -0.52 -26.11 14.01
CA SER A 422 -0.96 -27.48 14.29
C SER A 422 -2.48 -27.54 14.45
N GLN A 423 -3.08 -28.70 14.15
CA GLN A 423 -4.52 -28.93 14.31
C GLN A 423 -5.01 -28.56 15.73
N SER A 424 -4.26 -28.93 16.76
CA SER A 424 -4.53 -28.57 18.16
C SER A 424 -4.52 -27.06 18.45
N VAL A 425 -3.77 -26.26 17.67
CA VAL A 425 -3.78 -24.79 17.76
C VAL A 425 -5.00 -24.21 17.05
N VAL A 426 -5.38 -24.78 15.90
CA VAL A 426 -6.59 -24.40 15.13
C VAL A 426 -7.86 -24.67 15.94
N GLU A 427 -8.02 -25.88 16.48
CA GLU A 427 -9.14 -26.27 17.35
C GLU A 427 -9.23 -25.37 18.60
N LYS A 428 -8.10 -25.05 19.21
CA LYS A 428 -8.02 -24.12 20.33
C LYS A 428 -8.42 -22.70 19.93
N ILE A 429 -8.08 -22.24 18.73
CA ILE A 429 -8.56 -20.94 18.25
C ILE A 429 -10.08 -21.00 18.09
N SER A 430 -10.60 -21.98 17.33
CA SER A 430 -12.02 -22.24 17.10
C SER A 430 -12.85 -22.23 18.39
N LEU A 431 -12.45 -23.00 19.39
CA LEU A 431 -13.15 -23.10 20.68
C LEU A 431 -13.27 -21.75 21.42
N PHE A 432 -12.20 -20.95 21.43
CA PHE A 432 -12.20 -19.66 22.13
C PHE A 432 -12.78 -18.50 21.30
N SER A 433 -12.77 -18.60 19.97
CA SER A 433 -13.37 -17.61 19.07
C SER A 433 -14.86 -17.86 18.82
N GLN A 434 -15.36 -19.09 19.01
CA GLN A 434 -16.69 -19.56 18.60
C GLN A 434 -16.87 -19.47 17.07
N VAL A 435 -15.84 -19.90 16.34
CA VAL A 435 -15.79 -19.99 14.87
C VAL A 435 -15.58 -21.47 14.52
N PRO A 436 -16.25 -22.06 13.52
CA PRO A 436 -16.01 -23.45 13.12
C PRO A 436 -14.53 -23.74 12.82
N VAL A 437 -14.08 -24.98 13.06
CA VAL A 437 -12.66 -25.38 12.86
C VAL A 437 -12.20 -25.08 11.43
N ASP A 438 -13.01 -25.45 10.44
CA ASP A 438 -12.73 -25.25 9.01
C ASP A 438 -12.74 -23.77 8.58
N HIS A 439 -13.27 -22.86 9.43
CA HIS A 439 -13.31 -21.42 9.19
C HIS A 439 -12.14 -20.67 9.84
N VAL A 440 -11.22 -21.38 10.53
CA VAL A 440 -9.97 -20.84 11.08
C VAL A 440 -8.84 -21.07 10.08
N ILE A 441 -8.56 -20.05 9.27
CA ILE A 441 -7.66 -20.14 8.12
C ILE A 441 -6.24 -19.75 8.53
N ALA A 442 -5.26 -20.62 8.33
CA ALA A 442 -3.86 -20.33 8.60
C ALA A 442 -3.22 -19.61 7.40
N VAL A 443 -2.80 -18.36 7.58
CA VAL A 443 -2.12 -17.58 6.53
C VAL A 443 -0.66 -17.43 6.92
N THR A 444 0.19 -18.28 6.35
CA THR A 444 1.63 -18.25 6.63
C THR A 444 2.32 -17.11 5.87
N ASP A 445 3.34 -16.49 6.45
CA ASP A 445 4.23 -15.60 5.69
C ASP A 445 4.79 -16.32 4.45
N SER A 446 4.72 -15.66 3.30
CA SER A 446 5.19 -16.15 2.00
C SER A 446 6.27 -15.23 1.45
N THR A 447 7.19 -15.80 0.67
CA THR A 447 8.20 -15.03 -0.08
C THR A 447 7.57 -14.12 -1.14
N HIS A 448 6.40 -14.47 -1.67
CA HIS A 448 5.75 -13.74 -2.76
C HIS A 448 4.23 -13.64 -2.57
N LEU A 449 3.72 -12.40 -2.53
CA LEU A 449 2.31 -12.09 -2.30
C LEU A 449 1.34 -12.85 -3.22
N TYR A 450 1.78 -13.19 -4.44
CA TYR A 450 0.96 -13.91 -5.42
C TYR A 450 0.69 -15.39 -5.07
N GLU A 451 1.29 -15.92 -4.01
CA GLU A 451 0.95 -17.24 -3.46
C GLU A 451 -0.29 -17.21 -2.55
N VAL A 452 -0.64 -16.06 -1.98
CA VAL A 452 -1.73 -15.96 -0.99
C VAL A 452 -3.09 -16.39 -1.55
N PRO A 453 -3.50 -16.00 -2.78
CA PRO A 453 -4.74 -16.53 -3.38
C PRO A 453 -4.75 -18.06 -3.48
N LEU A 454 -3.61 -18.67 -3.83
CA LEU A 454 -3.46 -20.13 -3.92
C LEU A 454 -3.47 -20.81 -2.54
N MET A 455 -3.07 -20.10 -1.48
CA MET A 455 -3.12 -20.57 -0.10
C MET A 455 -4.54 -20.54 0.48
N LEU A 456 -5.34 -19.53 0.12
CA LEU A 456 -6.75 -19.43 0.51
C LEU A 456 -7.62 -20.44 -0.27
N ASP A 457 -7.35 -20.63 -1.56
CA ASP A 457 -8.00 -21.65 -2.41
C ASP A 457 -7.79 -23.07 -1.85
N LYS A 458 -6.55 -23.42 -1.49
CA LYS A 458 -6.22 -24.71 -0.83
C LYS A 458 -6.94 -24.94 0.50
N GLN A 459 -7.27 -23.87 1.23
CA GLN A 459 -8.02 -23.92 2.49
C GLN A 459 -9.53 -23.74 2.27
N ARG A 460 -10.02 -23.95 1.04
CA ARG A 460 -11.46 -23.94 0.68
C ARG A 460 -12.20 -22.64 1.02
N VAL A 461 -11.48 -21.52 1.16
CA VAL A 461 -12.08 -20.21 1.53
C VAL A 461 -13.20 -19.81 0.56
N CYS A 462 -13.02 -20.05 -0.75
CA CYS A 462 -14.07 -19.77 -1.71
C CYS A 462 -15.32 -20.64 -1.50
N SER A 463 -15.17 -21.93 -1.19
CA SER A 463 -16.31 -22.82 -0.89
C SER A 463 -17.09 -22.31 0.31
N ILE A 464 -16.39 -21.96 1.40
CA ILE A 464 -17.00 -21.43 2.63
C ILE A 464 -17.81 -20.16 2.34
N LEU A 465 -17.26 -19.23 1.55
CA LEU A 465 -17.97 -18.01 1.16
C LEU A 465 -19.21 -18.31 0.30
N LEU A 466 -19.11 -19.21 -0.69
CA LEU A 466 -20.25 -19.60 -1.53
C LEU A 466 -21.35 -20.30 -0.72
N GLU A 467 -20.98 -21.18 0.22
CA GLU A 467 -21.90 -21.85 1.14
C GLU A 467 -22.60 -20.83 2.07
N HIS A 468 -21.86 -19.85 2.62
CA HIS A 468 -22.40 -18.77 3.48
C HIS A 468 -23.43 -17.91 2.74
N PHE A 469 -23.10 -17.45 1.54
CA PHE A 469 -23.97 -16.62 0.71
C PHE A 469 -25.03 -17.42 -0.09
N ARG A 470 -25.05 -18.76 0.04
CA ARG A 470 -25.94 -19.68 -0.71
C ARG A 470 -25.82 -19.57 -2.23
N LEU A 471 -24.60 -19.30 -2.70
CA LEU A 471 -24.25 -19.14 -4.10
C LEU A 471 -23.75 -20.46 -4.69
N SER A 472 -24.07 -20.71 -5.96
CA SER A 472 -23.52 -21.84 -6.72
C SER A 472 -22.39 -21.36 -7.64
N PRO A 473 -21.25 -22.07 -7.78
CA PRO A 473 -20.22 -21.74 -8.77
C PRO A 473 -20.84 -21.53 -10.15
N LYS A 474 -20.48 -20.44 -10.85
CA LYS A 474 -21.06 -20.19 -12.17
C LYS A 474 -20.47 -21.16 -13.20
N PRO A 475 -21.28 -21.68 -14.14
CA PRO A 475 -20.80 -22.63 -15.13
C PRO A 475 -19.93 -21.95 -16.19
N GLN A 476 -18.60 -21.97 -16.03
CA GLN A 476 -17.66 -21.86 -17.15
C GLN A 476 -16.29 -22.52 -16.86
N ILE A 477 -15.82 -23.22 -17.90
CA ILE A 477 -14.48 -23.77 -18.21
C ILE A 477 -13.35 -23.53 -17.18
N GLU A 478 -12.86 -24.63 -16.59
CA GLU A 478 -11.49 -24.86 -16.09
C GLU A 478 -10.67 -23.65 -15.55
N TYR A 479 -11.17 -22.98 -14.48
CA TYR A 479 -10.46 -22.01 -13.63
C TYR A 479 -9.28 -21.20 -14.28
N PRO A 480 -9.49 -20.47 -15.38
CA PRO A 480 -8.40 -19.85 -16.15
C PRO A 480 -7.65 -18.79 -15.33
N VAL A 481 -8.34 -18.14 -14.38
CA VAL A 481 -7.71 -17.20 -13.43
C VAL A 481 -6.71 -17.95 -12.54
N LEU A 482 -7.14 -18.95 -11.75
CA LEU A 482 -6.22 -19.70 -10.88
C LEU A 482 -5.12 -20.42 -11.68
N GLY A 483 -5.39 -20.84 -12.93
CA GLY A 483 -4.39 -21.32 -13.88
C GLY A 483 -3.29 -20.28 -14.14
N LYS A 484 -3.66 -19.03 -14.48
CA LYS A 484 -2.72 -17.91 -14.64
C LYS A 484 -1.92 -17.64 -13.36
N TRP A 485 -2.54 -17.65 -12.18
CA TRP A 485 -1.85 -17.45 -10.89
C TRP A 485 -0.85 -18.59 -10.56
N LYS A 486 -1.21 -19.85 -10.85
CA LYS A 486 -0.30 -21.01 -10.75
C LYS A 486 0.87 -20.91 -11.73
N ALA A 487 0.63 -20.44 -12.96
CA ALA A 487 1.70 -20.22 -13.95
C ALA A 487 2.65 -19.08 -13.54
N LEU A 488 2.10 -17.95 -13.08
CA LEU A 488 2.85 -16.79 -12.61
C LEU A 488 3.78 -17.14 -11.43
N THR A 489 3.23 -17.78 -10.39
CA THR A 489 4.01 -18.20 -9.22
C THR A 489 5.06 -19.26 -9.56
N ARG A 490 4.82 -20.11 -10.57
CA ARG A 490 5.81 -21.06 -11.09
C ARG A 490 6.98 -20.34 -11.79
N ARG A 491 6.70 -19.45 -12.74
CA ARG A 491 7.74 -18.68 -13.46
C ARG A 491 8.60 -17.89 -12.49
N LEU A 492 7.97 -17.20 -11.55
CA LEU A 492 8.66 -16.41 -10.52
C LEU A 492 9.64 -17.25 -9.68
N LYS A 493 9.35 -18.54 -9.44
CA LYS A 493 10.26 -19.48 -8.73
C LYS A 493 11.34 -20.09 -9.61
N GLN A 494 11.11 -20.18 -10.92
CA GLN A 494 12.01 -20.81 -11.89
C GLN A 494 12.97 -19.80 -12.55
N ALA A 495 12.66 -18.50 -12.47
CA ALA A 495 13.48 -17.43 -13.03
C ALA A 495 14.92 -17.51 -12.52
N SER A 496 15.87 -17.64 -13.45
CA SER A 496 17.26 -18.01 -13.17
C SER A 496 18.28 -16.95 -13.57
N HIS A 497 17.95 -16.04 -14.49
CA HIS A 497 18.85 -14.99 -14.97
C HIS A 497 18.73 -13.74 -14.09
N PRO A 498 19.73 -13.41 -13.22
CA PRO A 498 19.64 -12.26 -12.33
C PRO A 498 19.75 -10.95 -13.10
N VAL A 499 18.90 -9.98 -12.75
CA VAL A 499 18.95 -8.60 -13.24
C VAL A 499 18.91 -7.67 -12.04
N ARG A 500 19.99 -6.91 -11.84
CA ARG A 500 20.12 -5.98 -10.71
C ARG A 500 19.72 -4.58 -11.11
N VAL A 501 18.77 -4.00 -10.38
CA VAL A 501 18.24 -2.66 -10.63
C VAL A 501 18.48 -1.77 -9.42
N ALA A 502 19.26 -0.70 -9.60
CA ALA A 502 19.43 0.33 -8.60
C ALA A 502 18.30 1.37 -8.70
N VAL A 503 17.52 1.56 -7.64
CA VAL A 503 16.48 2.60 -7.54
C VAL A 503 17.04 3.76 -6.74
N VAL A 504 17.34 4.87 -7.41
CA VAL A 504 18.00 6.06 -6.82
C VAL A 504 16.95 7.00 -6.24
N GLY A 505 16.54 6.71 -5.00
CA GLY A 505 15.40 7.31 -4.33
C GLY A 505 15.74 8.16 -3.10
N LYS A 506 14.73 8.88 -2.60
CA LYS A 506 14.76 9.76 -1.42
C LYS A 506 14.28 9.06 -0.14
N TYR A 507 13.47 8.00 -0.29
CA TYR A 507 12.74 7.32 0.79
C TYR A 507 13.24 5.87 1.03
N THR A 508 14.55 5.62 0.94
CA THR A 508 15.10 4.25 0.94
C THR A 508 15.00 3.46 2.25
N LYS A 509 14.66 4.11 3.37
CA LYS A 509 14.50 3.45 4.69
C LYS A 509 13.15 2.75 4.86
N LEU A 510 12.20 2.95 3.95
CA LEU A 510 10.86 2.35 3.97
C LEU A 510 10.53 1.80 2.59
N ASN A 511 10.39 0.47 2.50
CA ASN A 511 10.04 -0.19 1.24
C ASN A 511 8.67 0.27 0.70
N ASP A 512 7.75 0.61 1.61
CA ASP A 512 6.38 1.02 1.30
C ASP A 512 6.28 2.36 0.56
N ALA A 513 7.36 3.17 0.57
CA ALA A 513 7.40 4.45 -0.15
C ALA A 513 7.65 4.31 -1.67
N TYR A 514 8.02 3.12 -2.15
CA TYR A 514 8.28 2.81 -3.57
C TYR A 514 7.63 1.50 -4.03
N ILE A 515 6.67 0.99 -3.26
CA ILE A 515 6.16 -0.37 -3.43
C ILE A 515 5.44 -0.59 -4.78
N SER A 516 4.74 0.40 -5.36
CA SER A 516 4.20 0.29 -6.72
C SER A 516 5.29 0.07 -7.77
N LEU A 517 6.37 0.85 -7.68
CA LEU A 517 7.55 0.71 -8.52
C LEU A 517 8.20 -0.69 -8.34
N LEU A 518 8.40 -1.12 -7.09
CA LEU A 518 8.95 -2.44 -6.80
C LEU A 518 8.07 -3.57 -7.38
N LYS A 519 6.74 -3.43 -7.32
CA LYS A 519 5.79 -4.37 -7.94
C LYS A 519 5.84 -4.33 -9.46
N ALA A 520 5.95 -3.16 -10.08
CA ALA A 520 6.04 -3.02 -11.52
C ALA A 520 7.34 -3.65 -12.09
N LEU A 521 8.47 -3.49 -11.40
CA LEU A 521 9.73 -4.18 -11.70
C LEU A 521 9.59 -5.70 -11.55
N GLN A 522 8.91 -6.18 -10.50
CA GLN A 522 8.61 -7.61 -10.32
C GLN A 522 7.73 -8.15 -11.46
N HIS A 523 6.67 -7.45 -11.88
CA HIS A 523 5.82 -7.87 -13.00
C HIS A 523 6.61 -7.97 -14.31
N ALA A 524 7.46 -6.97 -14.61
CA ALA A 524 8.32 -6.98 -15.79
C ALA A 524 9.31 -8.15 -15.78
N ALA A 525 9.90 -8.46 -14.62
CA ALA A 525 10.84 -9.58 -14.49
C ALA A 525 10.17 -10.96 -14.65
N ILE A 526 8.98 -11.15 -14.09
CA ILE A 526 8.16 -12.36 -14.30
C ILE A 526 7.90 -12.55 -15.81
N TYR A 527 7.55 -11.47 -16.51
CA TYR A 527 7.26 -11.50 -17.94
C TYR A 527 8.49 -11.89 -18.78
N THR A 528 9.66 -11.29 -18.48
CA THR A 528 10.93 -11.50 -19.19
C THR A 528 11.75 -12.72 -18.73
N ASP A 529 11.20 -13.53 -17.82
CA ASP A 529 11.87 -14.70 -17.21
C ASP A 529 13.15 -14.38 -16.42
N CYS A 530 13.24 -13.15 -15.90
CA CYS A 530 14.39 -12.66 -15.15
C CYS A 530 14.14 -12.75 -13.63
N LYS A 531 15.21 -13.04 -12.88
CA LYS A 531 15.23 -12.95 -11.42
C LYS A 531 15.58 -11.52 -11.02
N MET A 532 14.60 -10.79 -10.50
CA MET A 532 14.74 -9.38 -10.14
C MET A 532 15.46 -9.20 -8.79
N GLU A 533 16.55 -8.44 -8.79
CA GLU A 533 17.30 -8.03 -7.60
C GLU A 533 17.30 -6.50 -7.53
N ILE A 534 16.65 -5.92 -6.51
CA ILE A 534 16.46 -4.46 -6.42
C ILE A 534 17.23 -3.91 -5.23
N GLU A 535 18.00 -2.85 -5.47
CA GLU A 535 18.73 -2.13 -4.43
C GLU A 535 18.23 -0.67 -4.33
N LEU A 536 17.80 -0.26 -3.14
CA LEU A 536 17.33 1.11 -2.88
C LEU A 536 18.52 2.02 -2.50
N VAL A 537 18.98 2.83 -3.44
CA VAL A 537 20.12 3.75 -3.24
C VAL A 537 19.62 5.13 -2.83
N CYS A 538 20.14 5.67 -1.71
CA CYS A 538 19.77 7.00 -1.25
C CYS A 538 20.44 8.06 -2.13
N CYS A 539 19.66 8.88 -2.83
CA CYS A 539 20.19 9.89 -3.76
C CYS A 539 21.14 10.90 -3.08
N GLU A 540 20.90 11.29 -1.82
CA GLU A 540 21.81 12.17 -1.07
C GLU A 540 23.21 11.55 -0.90
N ASN A 541 23.31 10.22 -0.79
CA ASN A 541 24.60 9.54 -0.63
C ASN A 541 25.47 9.59 -1.90
N LEU A 542 24.91 9.98 -3.05
CA LEU A 542 25.65 10.16 -4.30
C LEU A 542 26.21 11.58 -4.44
N GLU A 543 25.88 12.50 -3.53
CA GLU A 543 26.32 13.89 -3.57
C GLU A 543 27.76 14.07 -3.07
N GLU A 544 28.48 15.00 -3.69
CA GLU A 544 29.88 15.33 -3.38
C GLU A 544 30.10 15.75 -1.91
N GLN A 545 29.09 16.33 -1.26
CA GLN A 545 29.13 16.65 0.17
C GLN A 545 29.24 15.40 1.05
N VAL A 546 28.64 14.28 0.64
CA VAL A 546 28.74 13.00 1.35
C VAL A 546 30.10 12.34 1.09
N ARG A 547 30.71 12.52 -0.09
CA ARG A 547 32.11 12.09 -0.33
C ARG A 547 33.10 12.68 0.68
N LEU A 548 32.87 13.93 1.09
CA LEU A 548 33.71 14.64 2.06
C LEU A 548 33.37 14.33 3.52
N SER A 549 32.09 14.09 3.85
CA SER A 549 31.62 13.94 5.23
C SER A 549 31.43 12.49 5.69
N ASN A 550 31.16 11.56 4.77
CA ASN A 550 31.00 10.13 5.02
C ASN A 550 31.40 9.30 3.77
N PRO A 551 32.71 9.19 3.48
CA PRO A 551 33.20 8.58 2.23
C PRO A 551 32.77 7.11 2.06
N ASP A 552 32.69 6.33 3.15
CA ASP A 552 32.27 4.93 3.09
C ASP A 552 30.84 4.79 2.54
N GLN A 553 29.93 5.63 3.01
CA GLN A 553 28.53 5.65 2.56
C GLN A 553 28.39 6.15 1.11
N PHE A 554 29.23 7.10 0.69
CA PHE A 554 29.30 7.56 -0.69
C PHE A 554 29.80 6.46 -1.63
N HIS A 555 30.92 5.82 -1.29
CA HIS A 555 31.49 4.74 -2.09
C HIS A 555 30.60 3.51 -2.13
N GLN A 556 29.88 3.18 -1.05
CA GLN A 556 28.89 2.12 -1.06
C GLN A 556 27.73 2.44 -2.01
N ALA A 557 27.15 3.65 -1.95
CA ALA A 557 26.06 4.05 -2.84
C ALA A 557 26.48 4.04 -4.33
N TRP A 558 27.69 4.50 -4.64
CA TRP A 558 28.24 4.44 -5.99
C TRP A 558 28.60 3.02 -6.44
N LEU A 559 28.99 2.12 -5.54
CA LEU A 559 29.18 0.70 -5.85
C LEU A 559 27.85 0.05 -6.28
N SER A 560 26.76 0.33 -5.56
CA SER A 560 25.40 -0.12 -5.92
C SER A 560 25.00 0.36 -7.32
N VAL A 561 25.13 1.67 -7.60
CA VAL A 561 24.76 2.25 -8.91
C VAL A 561 25.66 1.75 -10.05
N SER A 562 26.97 1.62 -9.82
CA SER A 562 27.92 1.23 -10.86
C SER A 562 27.99 -0.28 -11.15
N SER A 563 27.52 -1.11 -10.22
CA SER A 563 27.42 -2.56 -10.39
C SER A 563 26.05 -3.06 -10.87
N ALA A 564 25.03 -2.20 -10.85
CA ALA A 564 23.69 -2.49 -11.35
C ALA A 564 23.66 -2.63 -12.88
N ASP A 565 22.73 -3.45 -13.35
CA ASP A 565 22.50 -3.75 -14.77
C ASP A 565 21.50 -2.75 -15.38
N ALA A 566 20.71 -2.05 -14.53
CA ALA A 566 19.89 -0.90 -14.87
C ALA A 566 19.68 0.06 -13.68
N VAL A 567 19.30 1.31 -13.96
CA VAL A 567 19.00 2.34 -12.96
C VAL A 567 17.61 2.93 -13.16
N VAL A 568 16.88 3.14 -12.07
CA VAL A 568 15.59 3.86 -12.06
C VAL A 568 15.71 5.09 -11.17
N VAL A 569 15.30 6.26 -11.68
CA VAL A 569 15.09 7.47 -10.86
C VAL A 569 13.59 7.72 -10.74
N PRO A 570 12.99 7.47 -9.56
CA PRO A 570 11.56 7.64 -9.34
C PRO A 570 11.16 9.10 -9.12
N GLY A 571 9.85 9.31 -9.09
CA GLY A 571 9.20 10.56 -8.71
C GLY A 571 9.64 11.08 -7.32
N GLY A 572 9.33 12.35 -7.07
CA GLY A 572 9.66 13.03 -5.83
C GLY A 572 9.30 14.51 -5.90
N PHE A 573 9.66 15.24 -4.86
CA PHE A 573 9.39 16.68 -4.73
C PHE A 573 10.45 17.35 -3.85
N GLY A 574 10.69 18.64 -4.08
CA GLY A 574 11.67 19.47 -3.37
C GLY A 574 13.14 19.12 -3.67
N PRO A 575 14.08 20.03 -3.35
CA PRO A 575 15.46 19.96 -3.84
C PRO A 575 16.36 18.90 -3.17
N ARG A 576 15.92 18.26 -2.07
CA ARG A 576 16.73 17.27 -1.33
C ARG A 576 17.04 16.06 -2.21
N GLY A 577 18.33 15.79 -2.44
CA GLY A 577 18.79 14.66 -3.25
C GLY A 577 18.80 14.93 -4.76
N LEU A 578 18.61 16.18 -5.20
CA LEU A 578 18.55 16.53 -6.62
C LEU A 578 19.88 16.23 -7.34
N GLU A 579 20.98 16.81 -6.87
CA GLU A 579 22.29 16.70 -7.54
C GLU A 579 22.77 15.24 -7.60
N GLY A 580 22.52 14.45 -6.55
CA GLY A 580 22.82 13.01 -6.56
C GLY A 580 22.01 12.21 -7.57
N LYS A 581 20.78 12.64 -7.91
CA LYS A 581 20.03 12.08 -9.05
C LYS A 581 20.63 12.50 -10.39
N LEU A 582 21.04 13.77 -10.54
CA LEU A 582 21.64 14.26 -11.78
C LEU A 582 22.93 13.50 -12.11
N GLU A 583 23.83 13.29 -11.14
CA GLU A 583 25.05 12.50 -11.36
C GLU A 583 24.76 11.01 -11.66
N ALA A 584 23.72 10.41 -11.06
CA ALA A 584 23.30 9.06 -11.41
C ALA A 584 22.79 8.94 -12.86
N ILE A 585 22.01 9.92 -13.33
CA ILE A 585 21.50 9.97 -14.71
C ILE A 585 22.64 10.20 -15.69
N ARG A 586 23.55 11.12 -15.36
CA ARG A 586 24.78 11.38 -16.11
C ARG A 586 25.62 10.11 -16.27
N PHE A 587 25.85 9.39 -15.18
CA PHE A 587 26.54 8.09 -15.20
C PHE A 587 25.88 7.11 -16.18
N CYS A 588 24.54 7.02 -16.16
CA CYS A 588 23.81 6.14 -17.08
C CYS A 588 24.02 6.55 -18.54
N ARG A 589 23.76 7.83 -18.85
CA ARG A 589 23.93 8.42 -20.20
C ARG A 589 25.34 8.22 -20.74
N GLU A 590 26.36 8.47 -19.92
CA GLU A 590 27.78 8.40 -20.30
C GLU A 590 28.31 6.97 -20.40
N ARG A 591 27.80 6.03 -19.60
CA ARG A 591 28.26 4.62 -19.58
C ARG A 591 27.39 3.65 -20.38
N GLY A 592 26.27 4.12 -20.94
CA GLY A 592 25.33 3.28 -21.66
C GLY A 592 24.56 2.30 -20.76
N VAL A 593 24.31 2.68 -19.50
CA VAL A 593 23.57 1.81 -18.55
C VAL A 593 22.06 2.05 -18.74
N PRO A 594 21.25 0.99 -18.96
CA PRO A 594 19.80 1.10 -19.09
C PRO A 594 19.16 1.96 -17.98
N PHE A 595 18.39 2.97 -18.39
CA PHE A 595 17.83 4.00 -17.52
C PHE A 595 16.33 4.18 -17.73
N LEU A 596 15.59 4.30 -16.63
CA LEU A 596 14.20 4.74 -16.62
C LEU A 596 13.99 5.89 -15.61
N GLY A 597 13.65 7.07 -16.11
CA GLY A 597 13.21 8.21 -15.28
C GLY A 597 11.68 8.27 -15.16
N LEU A 598 11.14 8.48 -13.96
CA LEU A 598 9.70 8.55 -13.71
C LEU A 598 9.31 9.89 -13.06
N CYS A 599 8.36 10.63 -13.63
CA CYS A 599 7.92 11.94 -13.15
C CYS A 599 9.13 12.88 -12.97
N LEU A 600 9.52 13.22 -11.73
CA LEU A 600 10.76 13.94 -11.42
C LEU A 600 12.02 13.34 -12.10
N GLY A 601 12.06 12.03 -12.35
CA GLY A 601 13.16 11.39 -13.09
C GLY A 601 13.30 11.88 -14.55
N LEU A 602 12.21 12.25 -15.22
CA LEU A 602 12.24 12.90 -16.54
C LEU A 602 12.80 14.32 -16.43
N GLN A 603 12.29 15.09 -15.48
CA GLN A 603 12.71 16.47 -15.23
C GLN A 603 14.21 16.54 -14.90
N CYS A 604 14.70 15.64 -14.03
CA CYS A 604 16.13 15.50 -13.75
C CYS A 604 16.95 15.13 -14.99
N ALA A 605 16.43 14.28 -15.89
CA ALA A 605 17.14 13.92 -17.12
C ALA A 605 17.29 15.11 -18.10
N VAL A 606 16.25 15.95 -18.21
CA VAL A 606 16.32 17.20 -18.99
C VAL A 606 17.31 18.19 -18.39
N ILE A 607 17.31 18.35 -17.05
CA ILE A 607 18.27 19.22 -16.34
C ILE A 607 19.71 18.74 -16.54
N GLU A 608 19.98 17.44 -16.36
CA GLU A 608 21.31 16.84 -16.57
C GLU A 608 21.79 17.07 -18.00
N PHE A 609 20.93 16.80 -18.97
CA PHE A 609 21.25 16.93 -20.38
C PHE A 609 21.52 18.40 -20.78
N ALA A 610 20.70 19.35 -20.33
CA ALA A 610 20.93 20.77 -20.57
C ALA A 610 22.27 21.25 -19.96
N ARG A 611 22.60 20.84 -18.73
CA ARG A 611 23.87 21.20 -18.07
C ARG A 611 25.09 20.60 -18.75
N ASN A 612 25.02 19.36 -19.21
CA ASN A 612 26.20 18.60 -19.64
C ASN A 612 26.36 18.45 -21.16
N VAL A 613 25.27 18.55 -21.92
CA VAL A 613 25.28 18.49 -23.40
C VAL A 613 25.13 19.87 -24.02
N LEU A 614 24.08 20.63 -23.65
CA LEU A 614 23.87 21.98 -24.18
C LEU A 614 24.82 23.02 -23.55
N GLY A 615 25.45 22.69 -22.43
CA GLY A 615 26.40 23.54 -21.72
C GLY A 615 25.76 24.61 -20.83
N TRP A 616 24.43 24.61 -20.68
CA TRP A 616 23.67 25.55 -19.85
C TRP A 616 23.85 25.22 -18.36
N LYS A 617 24.96 25.64 -17.77
CA LYS A 617 25.38 25.21 -16.42
C LYS A 617 24.42 25.60 -15.29
N ASP A 618 23.65 26.68 -15.45
CA ASP A 618 22.62 27.10 -14.50
C ASP A 618 21.22 26.53 -14.81
N ALA A 619 21.07 25.67 -15.83
CA ALA A 619 19.78 25.06 -16.18
C ALA A 619 19.16 24.33 -14.99
N ASN A 620 17.88 24.60 -14.72
CA ASN A 620 17.18 24.05 -13.57
C ASN A 620 15.66 24.04 -13.76
N SER A 621 14.95 23.40 -12.83
CA SER A 621 13.50 23.56 -12.67
C SER A 621 13.17 24.79 -11.84
N THR A 622 12.10 25.51 -12.22
CA THR A 622 11.54 26.59 -11.39
C THR A 622 11.01 26.11 -10.04
N GLU A 623 10.85 24.80 -9.80
CA GLU A 623 10.59 24.24 -8.47
C GLU A 623 11.78 24.44 -7.52
N PHE A 624 13.01 24.29 -8.03
CA PHE A 624 14.23 24.21 -7.21
C PHE A 624 15.02 25.51 -7.24
N ASP A 625 15.05 26.19 -8.39
CA ASP A 625 15.69 27.49 -8.57
C ASP A 625 14.80 28.40 -9.43
N PRO A 626 13.94 29.23 -8.81
CA PRO A 626 13.13 30.22 -9.51
C PRO A 626 13.92 31.35 -10.18
N GLN A 627 15.25 31.43 -10.00
CA GLN A 627 16.11 32.48 -10.54
C GLN A 627 17.05 32.00 -11.67
N THR A 628 16.95 30.73 -12.08
CA THR A 628 17.70 30.21 -13.24
C THR A 628 17.43 31.03 -14.50
N LYS A 629 18.46 31.26 -15.32
CA LYS A 629 18.30 31.94 -16.63
C LYS A 629 17.90 30.95 -17.72
N HIS A 630 18.02 29.65 -17.45
CA HIS A 630 17.65 28.56 -18.34
C HIS A 630 16.59 27.68 -17.63
N PRO A 631 15.33 28.15 -17.52
CA PRO A 631 14.23 27.39 -16.92
C PRO A 631 13.80 26.27 -17.87
N VAL A 632 14.46 25.11 -17.74
CA VAL A 632 14.23 23.94 -18.61
C VAL A 632 13.01 23.13 -18.19
N VAL A 633 12.55 23.32 -16.95
CA VAL A 633 11.32 22.75 -16.39
C VAL A 633 10.58 23.88 -15.67
N ILE A 634 9.29 24.06 -15.99
CA ILE A 634 8.46 25.21 -15.58
C ILE A 634 7.15 24.77 -14.95
N ASP A 635 6.58 25.62 -14.09
CA ASP A 635 5.23 25.43 -13.53
C ASP A 635 4.19 25.62 -14.64
N MET A 636 3.48 24.55 -15.02
CA MET A 636 2.50 24.57 -16.12
C MET A 636 1.20 23.86 -15.68
N PRO A 637 0.47 24.44 -14.71
CA PRO A 637 -0.68 23.79 -14.09
C PRO A 637 -1.88 23.72 -15.05
N GLU A 638 -2.89 22.94 -14.65
CA GLU A 638 -4.12 22.77 -15.44
C GLU A 638 -5.23 23.72 -15.01
N PHE A 639 -5.90 24.30 -16.01
CA PHE A 639 -7.03 25.22 -15.84
C PHE A 639 -8.32 24.53 -16.27
N ASN A 640 -8.82 23.64 -15.41
CA ASN A 640 -9.99 22.83 -15.69
C ASN A 640 -11.29 23.64 -15.48
N PRO A 641 -12.26 23.61 -16.41
CA PRO A 641 -13.54 24.31 -16.25
C PRO A 641 -14.25 23.94 -14.93
N GLY A 642 -14.62 24.95 -14.15
CA GLY A 642 -15.26 24.77 -12.84
C GLY A 642 -14.31 24.65 -11.64
N GLN A 643 -12.99 24.59 -11.86
CA GLN A 643 -11.98 24.70 -10.80
C GLN A 643 -11.33 26.10 -10.83
N MET A 644 -11.03 26.65 -9.65
CA MET A 644 -10.37 27.96 -9.53
C MET A 644 -8.86 27.81 -9.31
N GLY A 645 -8.07 28.59 -10.03
CA GLY A 645 -6.61 28.57 -9.96
C GLY A 645 -5.97 27.47 -10.81
N GLY A 646 -4.64 27.37 -10.74
CA GLY A 646 -3.89 26.31 -11.41
C GLY A 646 -3.94 25.01 -10.60
N THR A 647 -4.41 23.94 -11.22
CA THR A 647 -4.56 22.61 -10.59
C THR A 647 -3.44 21.66 -11.02
N MET A 648 -3.22 20.60 -10.23
CA MET A 648 -2.21 19.57 -10.53
C MET A 648 -2.68 18.68 -11.69
N ARG A 649 -1.77 18.26 -12.59
CA ARG A 649 -2.06 17.27 -13.63
C ARG A 649 -2.17 15.89 -12.97
N LEU A 650 -3.42 15.50 -12.73
CA LEU A 650 -3.82 14.31 -12.00
C LEU A 650 -4.68 13.36 -12.86
N GLY A 651 -4.57 12.06 -12.54
CA GLY A 651 -5.43 11.01 -13.10
C GLY A 651 -5.01 10.51 -14.46
N ARG A 652 -5.90 9.75 -15.10
CA ARG A 652 -5.65 9.15 -16.42
C ARG A 652 -5.72 10.21 -17.51
N ARG A 653 -4.65 10.35 -18.30
CA ARG A 653 -4.59 11.18 -19.52
C ARG A 653 -4.06 10.37 -20.69
N ARG A 654 -4.36 10.83 -21.89
CA ARG A 654 -3.86 10.25 -23.13
C ARG A 654 -2.54 10.86 -23.53
N THR A 655 -1.55 10.02 -23.72
CA THR A 655 -0.27 10.36 -24.36
C THR A 655 -0.30 9.86 -25.79
N SER A 656 -0.13 10.77 -26.74
CA SER A 656 0.05 10.45 -28.16
C SER A 656 1.55 10.27 -28.43
N LEU A 657 1.91 9.22 -29.16
CA LEU A 657 3.29 8.98 -29.59
C LEU A 657 3.54 9.66 -30.93
N TYR A 658 4.62 10.42 -31.01
CA TYR A 658 5.00 11.20 -32.18
C TYR A 658 6.37 10.77 -32.69
N PHE A 659 6.59 11.01 -33.98
CA PHE A 659 7.88 10.88 -34.62
C PHE A 659 8.42 12.26 -34.96
N SER A 660 9.55 12.63 -34.36
CA SER A 660 10.39 13.71 -34.88
C SER A 660 11.12 13.19 -36.12
N SER A 661 10.58 13.49 -37.31
CA SER A 661 11.29 13.25 -38.57
C SER A 661 12.40 14.29 -38.69
N THR A 662 13.61 13.90 -38.27
CA THR A 662 14.85 14.70 -38.39
C THR A 662 15.28 15.01 -39.83
N ALA A 663 14.42 14.75 -40.82
CA ALA A 663 14.53 15.14 -42.21
C ALA A 663 13.62 16.33 -42.61
N ASP A 664 12.49 16.58 -41.93
CA ASP A 664 11.51 17.59 -42.35
C ASP A 664 11.75 18.98 -41.76
N THR A 665 12.47 19.08 -40.64
CA THR A 665 12.76 20.35 -39.95
C THR A 665 13.69 21.30 -40.70
N TYR A 666 14.28 20.90 -41.83
CA TYR A 666 15.10 21.78 -42.67
C TYR A 666 14.36 22.36 -43.90
N ILE A 667 13.19 21.82 -44.28
CA ILE A 667 12.46 22.26 -45.49
C ILE A 667 11.04 22.77 -45.18
N GLY A 668 10.39 22.31 -44.09
CA GLY A 668 9.01 22.71 -43.77
C GLY A 668 8.82 24.14 -43.23
N ARG A 669 9.87 24.80 -42.70
CA ARG A 669 9.73 26.08 -41.98
C ARG A 669 9.88 27.35 -42.84
N THR A 670 10.16 27.25 -44.14
CA THR A 670 10.25 28.42 -45.05
C THR A 670 8.91 28.88 -45.64
N TYR A 671 7.85 28.10 -45.51
CA TYR A 671 6.49 28.49 -45.92
C TYR A 671 5.49 28.24 -44.80
N GLY A 672 5.13 29.32 -44.09
CA GLY A 672 4.24 29.24 -42.94
C GLY A 672 2.84 28.72 -43.30
N ARG A 673 2.41 27.65 -42.62
CA ARG A 673 1.00 27.29 -42.48
C ARG A 673 0.68 26.89 -41.05
N SER A 674 -0.42 27.47 -40.57
CA SER A 674 -1.05 27.19 -39.27
C SER A 674 -1.45 25.72 -39.13
N GLY A 675 -1.38 25.20 -37.91
CA GLY A 675 -1.72 23.80 -37.62
C GLY A 675 -3.19 23.45 -37.89
N LEU A 676 -3.39 22.18 -38.23
CA LEU A 676 -4.66 21.45 -38.26
C LEU A 676 -4.33 19.98 -37.94
N PRO A 677 -5.17 19.26 -37.17
CA PRO A 677 -4.97 17.82 -36.95
C PRO A 677 -5.27 17.05 -38.24
N ILE A 678 -4.43 16.08 -38.59
CA ILE A 678 -4.63 15.25 -39.78
C ILE A 678 -5.78 14.26 -39.51
N THR A 679 -7.00 14.66 -39.85
CA THR A 679 -8.14 13.76 -40.04
C THR A 679 -8.28 13.44 -41.52
N GLY A 680 -7.83 12.25 -41.91
CA GLY A 680 -7.88 11.80 -43.30
C GLY A 680 -7.50 10.34 -43.43
N ALA A 681 -8.49 9.46 -43.60
CA ALA A 681 -8.26 8.11 -44.07
C ALA A 681 -7.88 8.17 -45.56
N GLY A 682 -6.64 7.82 -45.88
CA GLY A 682 -6.12 7.82 -47.24
C GLY A 682 -4.72 7.23 -47.28
N ASP A 683 -4.57 6.10 -47.98
CA ASP A 683 -3.32 5.33 -48.01
C ASP A 683 -2.15 6.12 -48.61
N SER A 684 -1.14 6.40 -47.80
CA SER A 684 0.25 6.26 -48.20
C SER A 684 1.11 6.01 -46.96
N ALA A 685 2.02 5.03 -47.05
CA ALA A 685 2.88 4.67 -45.94
C ALA A 685 3.99 5.72 -45.74
N ALA A 686 3.67 6.81 -45.03
CA ALA A 686 4.67 7.67 -44.41
C ALA A 686 5.56 6.77 -43.53
N SER A 687 6.84 6.64 -43.91
CA SER A 687 7.76 5.68 -43.34
C SER A 687 7.97 5.94 -41.86
N ARG A 688 7.36 5.11 -40.99
CA ARG A 688 7.61 5.10 -39.55
C ARG A 688 9.13 5.03 -39.31
N PRO A 689 9.76 6.04 -38.67
CA PRO A 689 11.15 5.91 -38.24
C PRO A 689 11.32 4.63 -37.40
N SER A 690 12.19 3.74 -37.88
CA SER A 690 12.39 2.39 -37.32
C SER A 690 12.95 2.37 -35.90
N ASP A 691 13.39 3.52 -35.40
CA ASP A 691 14.45 3.52 -34.40
C ASP A 691 13.90 3.56 -32.97
N SER A 692 12.94 4.42 -32.63
CA SER A 692 12.45 4.59 -31.24
C SER A 692 12.12 3.25 -30.59
N VAL A 693 12.76 2.98 -29.45
CA VAL A 693 12.47 1.78 -28.65
C VAL A 693 11.06 1.89 -28.05
N VAL A 694 10.65 3.08 -27.59
CA VAL A 694 9.33 3.30 -27.01
C VAL A 694 8.21 2.97 -28.01
N HIS A 695 8.30 3.50 -29.24
CA HIS A 695 7.29 3.20 -30.26
C HIS A 695 7.29 1.71 -30.65
N ARG A 696 8.47 1.07 -30.77
CA ARG A 696 8.55 -0.37 -31.08
C ARG A 696 8.02 -1.26 -29.94
N LEU A 697 8.16 -0.85 -28.68
CA LEU A 697 7.61 -1.57 -27.51
C LEU A 697 6.08 -1.43 -27.43
N ILE A 698 5.57 -0.21 -27.55
CA ILE A 698 4.15 0.10 -27.32
C ILE A 698 3.28 -0.34 -28.51
N ASN A 699 3.79 -0.20 -29.74
CA ASN A 699 3.11 -0.61 -30.97
C ASN A 699 1.66 -0.07 -31.12
N SER A 700 1.40 1.13 -30.60
CA SER A 700 0.13 1.86 -30.65
C SER A 700 0.44 3.35 -30.83
N PRO A 701 -0.36 4.12 -31.60
CA PRO A 701 -0.14 5.56 -31.77
C PRO A 701 -0.42 6.39 -30.51
N PHE A 702 -1.11 5.82 -29.52
CA PHE A 702 -1.35 6.45 -28.22
C PHE A 702 -1.50 5.39 -27.12
N PHE A 703 -1.41 5.83 -25.87
CA PHE A 703 -1.77 5.05 -24.69
C PHE A 703 -2.27 6.00 -23.59
N ASP A 704 -3.03 5.45 -22.64
CA ASP A 704 -3.53 6.21 -21.49
C ASP A 704 -2.68 5.88 -20.24
N ALA A 705 -2.29 6.88 -19.46
CA ALA A 705 -1.44 6.73 -18.28
C ALA A 705 -1.85 7.68 -17.15
N ARG A 706 -1.42 7.38 -15.90
CA ARG A 706 -1.79 8.16 -14.70
C ARG A 706 -0.70 9.18 -14.33
N HIS A 707 -1.09 10.43 -14.18
CA HIS A 707 -0.18 11.55 -13.84
C HIS A 707 -0.39 12.00 -12.39
N ARG A 708 0.68 12.54 -11.79
CA ARG A 708 0.68 13.13 -10.44
C ARG A 708 1.78 14.19 -10.30
N HIS A 709 1.67 15.28 -11.05
CA HIS A 709 2.72 16.30 -11.12
C HIS A 709 2.16 17.68 -11.50
N ARG A 710 3.02 18.70 -11.45
CA ARG A 710 2.67 20.10 -11.71
C ARG A 710 3.66 20.83 -12.65
N TYR A 711 4.93 20.42 -12.66
CA TYR A 711 5.97 21.03 -13.45
C TYR A 711 6.22 20.22 -14.73
N GLU A 712 6.29 20.90 -15.87
CA GLU A 712 6.47 20.31 -17.19
C GLU A 712 7.80 20.75 -17.81
N VAL A 713 8.31 20.00 -18.79
CA VAL A 713 9.42 20.48 -19.63
C VAL A 713 8.99 21.76 -20.34
N ASN A 714 9.85 22.78 -20.34
CA ASN A 714 9.57 24.03 -21.03
C ASN A 714 9.48 23.78 -22.56
N PRO A 715 8.35 24.07 -23.22
CA PRO A 715 8.20 23.81 -24.66
C PRO A 715 9.19 24.61 -25.52
N ASP A 716 9.59 25.79 -25.05
CA ASP A 716 10.45 26.73 -25.78
C ASP A 716 11.88 26.20 -26.02
N ILE A 717 12.31 25.15 -25.31
CA ILE A 717 13.67 24.56 -25.42
C ILE A 717 13.70 23.22 -26.15
N VAL A 718 12.55 22.74 -26.64
CA VAL A 718 12.43 21.35 -27.13
C VAL A 718 13.17 21.16 -28.45
N ASP A 719 13.18 22.17 -29.32
CA ASP A 719 13.96 22.13 -30.58
C ASP A 719 15.47 21.94 -30.31
N GLU A 720 16.02 22.56 -29.25
CA GLU A 720 17.42 22.41 -28.84
C GLU A 720 17.71 21.00 -28.27
N LEU A 721 16.80 20.46 -27.45
CA LEU A 721 16.92 19.10 -26.90
C LEU A 721 16.90 18.04 -28.02
N GLU A 722 15.94 18.14 -28.94
CA GLU A 722 15.81 17.21 -30.06
C GLU A 722 17.02 17.32 -31.01
N SER A 723 17.48 18.53 -31.31
CA SER A 723 18.68 18.78 -32.13
C SER A 723 19.96 18.19 -31.56
N ALA A 724 20.08 18.16 -30.23
CA ALA A 724 21.19 17.53 -29.51
C ALA A 724 21.01 16.00 -29.31
N GLY A 725 19.87 15.43 -29.69
CA GLY A 725 19.62 13.97 -29.74
C GLY A 725 18.80 13.39 -28.59
N LEU A 726 18.31 14.22 -27.66
CA LEU A 726 17.31 13.83 -26.65
C LEU A 726 15.92 14.15 -27.20
N ILE A 727 15.28 13.16 -27.82
CA ILE A 727 14.04 13.38 -28.57
C ILE A 727 12.80 13.24 -27.69
N VAL A 728 11.75 14.00 -28.00
CA VAL A 728 10.41 13.78 -27.45
C VAL A 728 9.69 12.74 -28.31
N VAL A 729 9.33 11.60 -27.72
CA VAL A 729 8.60 10.51 -28.40
C VAL A 729 7.12 10.48 -28.02
N GLY A 730 6.73 11.13 -26.92
CA GLY A 730 5.33 11.21 -26.48
C GLY A 730 4.97 12.61 -25.98
N ARG A 731 3.80 13.11 -26.38
CA ARG A 731 3.22 14.37 -25.89
C ARG A 731 1.78 14.16 -25.43
N ASP A 732 1.25 15.11 -24.67
CA ASP A 732 -0.16 15.09 -24.30
C ASP A 732 -1.06 15.14 -25.55
N ALA A 733 -2.17 14.39 -25.54
CA ALA A 733 -3.13 14.41 -26.65
C ALA A 733 -4.08 15.63 -26.61
N ASP A 734 -4.07 16.41 -25.53
CA ASP A 734 -5.02 17.50 -25.27
C ASP A 734 -4.64 18.77 -26.06
N VAL A 735 -3.39 19.22 -25.89
CA VAL A 735 -2.82 20.44 -26.50
C VAL A 735 -1.57 20.13 -27.34
N GLY A 736 -0.86 19.02 -27.06
CA GLY A 736 0.37 18.64 -27.77
C GLY A 736 1.60 19.46 -27.38
N ASN A 737 1.52 20.17 -26.24
CA ASN A 737 2.51 21.12 -25.75
C ASN A 737 3.29 20.62 -24.52
N ARG A 738 2.92 19.47 -23.95
CA ARG A 738 3.58 18.85 -22.79
C ARG A 738 4.35 17.61 -23.22
N MET A 739 5.59 17.50 -22.76
CA MET A 739 6.50 16.43 -23.18
C MET A 739 6.43 15.28 -22.18
N GLU A 740 5.67 14.24 -22.54
CA GLU A 740 5.27 13.16 -21.63
C GLU A 740 6.25 11.98 -21.66
N VAL A 741 6.98 11.77 -22.76
CA VAL A 741 8.03 10.74 -22.90
C VAL A 741 9.21 11.26 -23.72
N ILE A 742 10.43 11.04 -23.20
CA ILE A 742 11.70 11.34 -23.89
C ILE A 742 12.54 10.08 -24.09
N GLU A 743 13.32 10.03 -25.18
CA GLU A 743 14.24 8.94 -25.53
C GLU A 743 15.57 9.51 -26.05
N LEU A 744 16.71 8.90 -25.68
CA LEU A 744 18.02 9.27 -26.24
C LEU A 744 18.38 8.38 -27.44
N LEU A 745 18.41 8.95 -28.65
CA LEU A 745 18.73 8.17 -29.86
C LEU A 745 20.22 7.96 -30.12
N ARG A 746 21.09 8.89 -29.69
CA ARG A 746 22.54 8.85 -29.95
C ARG A 746 23.33 9.06 -28.65
N PRO A 747 24.34 8.23 -28.35
CA PRO A 747 25.40 8.64 -27.45
C PRO A 747 26.20 9.73 -28.16
N LEU A 748 26.27 10.88 -27.51
CA LEU A 748 27.22 11.92 -27.87
C LEU A 748 28.64 11.38 -27.60
N PRO A 749 29.66 11.82 -28.35
CA PRO A 749 30.95 11.13 -28.44
C PRO A 749 31.62 11.00 -27.07
N TYR A 750 31.68 9.76 -26.55
CA TYR A 750 32.41 9.47 -25.32
C TYR A 750 33.86 9.12 -25.63
N GLY A 751 34.78 9.70 -24.86
CA GLY A 751 36.19 9.35 -24.94
C GLY A 751 36.42 7.89 -24.53
N LYS A 752 37.24 7.18 -25.33
CA LYS A 752 37.83 5.85 -25.11
C LYS A 752 37.40 5.10 -23.84
N LEU A 753 36.65 4.00 -23.98
CA LEU A 753 36.74 2.82 -23.10
C LEU A 753 36.08 1.59 -23.75
N SER A 754 36.90 0.67 -24.26
CA SER A 754 36.45 -0.67 -24.67
C SER A 754 36.17 -1.53 -23.43
N ARG A 755 34.98 -2.14 -23.38
CA ARG A 755 34.73 -3.26 -22.46
C ARG A 755 35.20 -4.54 -23.13
N ASP A 756 36.41 -4.97 -22.81
CA ASP A 756 36.85 -6.34 -23.07
C ASP A 756 37.14 -7.05 -21.75
N ARG A 757 36.41 -8.13 -21.45
CA ARG A 757 36.42 -8.82 -20.15
C ARG A 757 37.26 -10.10 -20.22
N SER A 758 38.49 -10.00 -20.73
CA SER A 758 39.46 -11.10 -20.64
C SER A 758 40.90 -10.66 -20.89
N GLN A 759 41.58 -10.16 -19.86
CA GLN A 759 43.01 -10.45 -19.63
C GLN A 759 43.45 -10.03 -18.22
N SER A 760 44.42 -10.76 -17.69
CA SER A 760 45.02 -10.57 -16.37
C SER A 760 45.91 -9.33 -16.32
N ILE A 761 46.06 -8.77 -15.11
CA ILE A 761 46.94 -7.64 -14.81
C ILE A 761 48.39 -8.02 -15.09
N ASP A 762 49.09 -7.21 -15.89
CA ASP A 762 50.56 -7.03 -15.78
C ASP A 762 51.00 -5.68 -16.39
N ALA A 763 52.25 -5.27 -16.11
CA ALA A 763 52.62 -3.86 -15.99
C ALA A 763 53.14 -3.11 -17.26
N CYS A 764 53.02 -1.79 -17.20
CA CYS A 764 53.82 -0.73 -17.85
C CYS A 764 54.47 -0.98 -19.23
N SER A 765 53.95 -0.30 -20.28
CA SER A 765 54.75 0.38 -21.33
C SER A 765 53.88 1.31 -22.20
N PRO A 766 54.42 2.42 -22.75
CA PRO A 766 53.68 3.29 -23.67
C PRO A 766 53.73 2.72 -25.10
N VAL A 767 52.59 2.33 -25.64
CA VAL A 767 52.45 1.85 -27.03
C VAL A 767 51.96 2.98 -27.94
N LYS A 768 52.51 3.04 -29.15
CA LYS A 768 52.28 4.10 -30.15
C LYS A 768 50.88 4.02 -30.77
N ASP A 769 50.42 5.15 -31.32
CA ASP A 769 49.17 5.25 -32.07
C ASP A 769 49.23 4.50 -33.41
N ASP A 770 48.41 3.46 -33.56
CA ASP A 770 47.97 2.91 -34.85
C ASP A 770 46.54 3.39 -35.17
N PRO A 771 46.21 3.72 -36.43
CA PRO A 771 44.90 4.25 -36.79
C PRO A 771 43.79 3.18 -36.80
N ILE A 772 42.63 3.53 -36.25
CA ILE A 772 41.46 2.66 -36.11
C ILE A 772 40.81 2.38 -37.49
N PRO A 773 40.35 1.14 -37.79
CA PRO A 773 39.60 0.86 -39.02
C PRO A 773 38.27 1.63 -39.07
N SER A 774 37.99 2.23 -40.23
CA SER A 774 36.93 3.24 -40.43
C SER A 774 35.49 2.71 -40.52
N ASN A 775 35.11 1.74 -39.66
CA ASN A 775 33.80 1.06 -39.75
C ASN A 775 33.09 0.86 -38.38
N CYS A 776 33.35 1.72 -37.40
CA CYS A 776 32.58 1.74 -36.16
C CYS A 776 31.24 2.48 -36.39
N GLY A 777 30.18 1.73 -36.66
CA GLY A 777 28.81 2.29 -36.71
C GLY A 777 28.43 2.93 -35.37
N SER A 778 27.59 3.97 -35.41
CA SER A 778 27.19 4.70 -34.22
C SER A 778 26.64 3.76 -33.15
N ILE A 779 27.36 3.62 -32.04
CA ILE A 779 26.86 3.00 -30.81
C ILE A 779 25.51 3.67 -30.48
N ARG A 780 24.55 2.95 -29.92
CA ARG A 780 23.27 3.51 -29.43
C ARG A 780 23.15 3.25 -27.94
N HIS A 781 22.56 4.17 -27.19
CA HIS A 781 22.24 3.90 -25.79
C HIS A 781 21.18 2.78 -25.73
N PRO A 782 21.41 1.67 -24.99
CA PRO A 782 20.56 0.47 -25.10
C PRO A 782 19.12 0.73 -24.67
N TYR A 783 18.91 1.52 -23.61
CA TYR A 783 17.61 2.01 -23.18
C TYR A 783 17.79 3.25 -22.31
N PHE A 784 17.46 4.44 -22.81
CA PHE A 784 17.40 5.67 -22.00
C PHE A 784 16.05 6.29 -22.28
N VAL A 785 15.10 6.04 -21.38
CA VAL A 785 13.73 6.52 -21.50
C VAL A 785 13.38 7.24 -20.21
N ALA A 786 12.63 8.34 -20.31
CA ALA A 786 11.96 8.87 -19.14
C ALA A 786 10.51 9.24 -19.47
N THR A 787 9.63 9.09 -18.47
CA THR A 787 8.20 9.34 -18.57
C THR A 787 7.77 10.33 -17.50
N GLN A 788 6.86 11.24 -17.86
CA GLN A 788 6.31 12.22 -16.93
C GLN A 788 5.16 11.62 -16.07
N PHE A 789 4.41 10.65 -16.61
CA PHE A 789 3.44 9.82 -15.88
C PHE A 789 4.12 8.73 -15.04
N HIS A 790 3.28 8.04 -14.26
CA HIS A 790 3.62 6.92 -13.38
C HIS A 790 3.19 5.56 -13.99
N PRO A 791 4.02 4.91 -14.82
CA PRO A 791 3.76 3.58 -15.38
C PRO A 791 3.60 2.46 -14.34
N GLU A 792 3.99 2.70 -13.08
CA GLU A 792 3.92 1.77 -11.96
C GLU A 792 2.49 1.57 -11.40
N TYR A 793 1.59 2.54 -11.63
CA TYR A 793 0.20 2.42 -11.20
C TYR A 793 -0.62 1.52 -12.13
N THR A 794 -0.37 1.55 -13.44
CA THR A 794 -1.11 0.73 -14.43
C THR A 794 -0.53 -0.68 -14.60
N SER A 795 0.67 -0.97 -14.07
CA SER A 795 1.29 -2.29 -14.17
C SER A 795 0.51 -3.37 -13.41
N ARG A 796 0.10 -4.44 -14.11
CA ARG A 796 -0.59 -5.62 -13.57
C ARG A 796 0.31 -6.88 -13.67
N PRO A 797 0.06 -7.95 -12.91
CA PRO A 797 0.85 -9.18 -12.97
C PRO A 797 0.74 -9.92 -14.32
N ALA A 798 -0.44 -9.88 -14.95
CA ALA A 798 -0.67 -10.44 -16.29
C ALA A 798 -0.30 -9.46 -17.42
N HIS A 799 -0.42 -8.15 -17.16
CA HIS A 799 -0.20 -7.06 -18.10
C HIS A 799 0.81 -6.05 -17.49
N PRO A 800 2.12 -6.38 -17.48
CA PRO A 800 3.13 -5.48 -16.95
C PRO A 800 3.25 -4.23 -17.83
N SER A 801 3.61 -3.10 -17.22
CA SER A 801 3.88 -1.89 -17.99
C SER A 801 5.12 -2.06 -18.88
N LEU A 802 4.96 -1.73 -20.16
CA LEU A 802 5.95 -1.94 -21.22
C LEU A 802 7.23 -1.11 -21.01
N PHE A 803 7.17 -0.01 -20.25
CA PHE A 803 8.34 0.78 -19.87
C PHE A 803 9.27 0.03 -18.91
N PHE A 804 8.73 -0.77 -17.99
CA PHE A 804 9.53 -1.64 -17.13
C PHE A 804 9.99 -2.91 -17.87
N VAL A 805 9.15 -3.47 -18.74
CA VAL A 805 9.55 -4.59 -19.61
C VAL A 805 10.72 -4.19 -20.50
N GLY A 806 10.67 -3.01 -21.15
CA GLY A 806 11.77 -2.46 -21.94
C GLY A 806 13.07 -2.32 -21.15
N LEU A 807 13.00 -1.78 -19.93
CA LEU A 807 14.15 -1.65 -19.04
C LEU A 807 14.78 -3.00 -18.67
N VAL A 808 13.97 -4.00 -18.26
CA VAL A 808 14.47 -5.32 -17.85
C VAL A 808 14.99 -6.13 -19.05
N LEU A 809 14.34 -6.00 -20.21
CA LEU A 809 14.84 -6.54 -21.48
C LEU A 809 16.18 -5.92 -21.89
N ALA A 810 16.39 -4.62 -21.66
CA ALA A 810 17.65 -3.95 -21.96
C ALA A 810 18.76 -4.41 -21.00
N ALA A 811 18.45 -4.48 -19.71
CA ALA A 811 19.37 -4.94 -18.66
C ALA A 811 19.84 -6.40 -18.87
N SER A 812 18.93 -7.28 -19.31
CA SER A 812 19.23 -8.68 -19.63
C SER A 812 19.76 -8.91 -21.07
N GLY A 813 19.94 -7.85 -21.87
CA GLY A 813 20.38 -7.96 -23.27
C GLY A 813 19.35 -8.61 -24.23
N GLN A 814 18.11 -8.82 -23.79
CA GLN A 814 17.05 -9.47 -24.55
C GLN A 814 16.23 -8.50 -25.44
N LEU A 815 16.40 -7.18 -25.27
CA LEU A 815 15.56 -6.16 -25.93
C LEU A 815 15.52 -6.29 -27.46
N GLU A 816 16.66 -6.32 -28.15
CA GLU A 816 16.67 -6.41 -29.62
C GLU A 816 16.11 -7.76 -30.15
N ARG A 817 16.16 -8.84 -29.35
CA ARG A 817 15.48 -10.09 -29.68
C ARG A 817 13.96 -9.95 -29.57
N TYR A 818 13.47 -9.27 -28.52
CA TYR A 818 12.05 -8.98 -28.33
C TYR A 818 11.50 -8.07 -29.44
N LEU A 819 12.19 -6.95 -29.74
CA LEU A 819 11.73 -5.97 -30.74
C LEU A 819 11.67 -6.53 -32.18
N ARG A 820 12.45 -7.58 -32.50
CA ARG A 820 12.36 -8.30 -33.78
C ARG A 820 11.16 -9.25 -33.88
N ASN A 821 10.59 -9.69 -32.77
CA ASN A 821 9.44 -10.60 -32.75
C ASN A 821 8.63 -10.46 -31.45
N PRO A 822 7.89 -9.34 -31.26
CA PRO A 822 7.19 -9.05 -30.00
C PRO A 822 6.10 -10.07 -29.67
N PHE A 823 5.49 -10.69 -30.69
CA PHE A 823 4.41 -11.67 -30.50
C PHE A 823 4.87 -12.96 -29.80
N ARG A 824 6.12 -13.41 -30.02
CA ARG A 824 6.67 -14.65 -29.45
C ARG A 824 6.88 -14.65 -27.93
N LEU A 825 6.82 -13.48 -27.28
CA LEU A 825 7.04 -13.34 -25.85
C LEU A 825 5.78 -12.85 -25.10
N SER A 826 4.64 -12.81 -25.79
CA SER A 826 3.36 -12.53 -25.14
C SER A 826 2.95 -13.69 -24.20
N PRO A 827 2.45 -13.42 -22.99
CA PRO A 827 1.96 -14.45 -22.09
C PRO A 827 0.86 -15.30 -22.74
N THR A 828 0.02 -14.69 -23.57
CA THR A 828 -1.10 -15.35 -24.24
C THR A 828 -0.65 -16.46 -25.20
N ALA A 829 0.41 -16.25 -25.98
CA ALA A 829 0.93 -17.24 -26.93
C ALA A 829 1.60 -18.44 -26.22
N LEU A 830 2.24 -18.21 -25.07
CA LEU A 830 2.85 -19.26 -24.24
C LEU A 830 1.84 -19.99 -23.34
N LEU A 831 0.69 -19.36 -23.04
CA LEU A 831 -0.40 -20.00 -22.30
C LEU A 831 -1.23 -20.94 -23.18
N SER A 832 -1.30 -20.71 -24.50
CA SER A 832 -1.95 -21.63 -25.44
C SER A 832 -1.20 -22.95 -25.66
N GLU A 833 0.13 -22.96 -25.54
CA GLU A 833 0.95 -24.18 -25.74
C GLU A 833 0.83 -25.23 -24.61
N ILE A 834 0.19 -24.88 -23.49
CA ILE A 834 0.00 -25.76 -22.32
C ILE A 834 -1.35 -26.52 -22.39
N GLY A 835 -2.16 -26.27 -23.44
CA GLY A 835 -3.51 -26.82 -23.59
C GLY A 835 -3.62 -28.21 -24.21
N ASP A 836 -2.55 -28.79 -24.76
CA ASP A 836 -2.60 -30.08 -25.48
C ASP A 836 -1.89 -31.24 -24.76
N HIS A 837 -2.45 -32.44 -24.93
CA HIS A 837 -2.09 -33.67 -24.23
C HIS A 837 -0.65 -34.17 -24.51
N PRO A 838 -0.03 -34.90 -23.56
CA PRO A 838 1.32 -35.44 -23.74
C PRO A 838 1.33 -36.66 -24.67
N SER A 839 1.95 -36.55 -25.85
CA SER A 839 2.35 -37.74 -26.62
C SER A 839 3.57 -37.52 -27.52
N SER A 840 4.45 -38.53 -27.50
CA SER A 840 5.53 -38.85 -28.46
C SER A 840 6.41 -37.70 -29.00
N ALA A 841 7.57 -37.52 -28.38
CA ALA A 841 8.75 -37.11 -29.13
C ALA A 841 9.20 -38.26 -30.05
N ALA A 842 9.23 -38.02 -31.37
CA ALA A 842 9.83 -38.92 -32.35
C ALA A 842 10.75 -38.13 -33.28
N PHE A 843 12.02 -38.52 -33.34
CA PHE A 843 12.96 -38.06 -34.35
C PHE A 843 12.46 -38.43 -35.76
N SER A 844 12.48 -37.49 -36.70
CA SER A 844 12.98 -37.80 -38.04
C SER A 844 13.41 -36.54 -38.80
N SER A 845 14.33 -36.75 -39.73
CA SER A 845 15.01 -35.73 -40.51
C SER A 845 14.35 -35.50 -41.88
N SER A 846 14.49 -34.27 -42.38
CA SER A 846 14.67 -33.93 -43.80
C SER A 846 13.62 -34.34 -44.85
N SER A 847 13.24 -33.31 -45.63
CA SER A 847 13.09 -33.30 -47.10
C SER A 847 11.71 -33.50 -47.75
N LYS A 848 11.40 -32.48 -48.58
CA LYS A 848 10.71 -32.49 -49.89
C LYS A 848 9.18 -32.65 -50.01
N GLN A 849 8.65 -31.67 -50.76
CA GLN A 849 7.58 -31.73 -51.78
C GLN A 849 6.13 -31.98 -51.28
N THR A 850 5.20 -31.04 -51.45
CA THR A 850 4.47 -30.57 -52.68
C THR A 850 3.20 -31.39 -52.92
N LEU A 851 2.15 -30.74 -53.49
CA LEU A 851 0.77 -31.20 -53.70
C LEU A 851 -0.09 -31.06 -52.42
N GLN A 852 -1.08 -30.15 -52.28
CA GLN A 852 -2.05 -29.53 -53.21
C GLN A 852 -3.21 -30.45 -53.61
N GLU A 853 -4.42 -29.89 -53.46
CA GLU A 853 -5.78 -30.42 -53.70
C GLU A 853 -6.50 -30.97 -52.44
N SER A 854 -7.60 -30.36 -51.97
CA SER A 854 -8.99 -30.30 -52.52
C SER A 854 -9.77 -31.59 -52.21
N ALA A 855 -11.07 -31.61 -51.87
CA ALA A 855 -12.06 -30.58 -51.47
C ALA A 855 -13.29 -31.31 -50.86
N SER A 856 -14.38 -30.57 -50.60
CA SER A 856 -15.76 -31.04 -50.24
C SER A 856 -15.92 -31.79 -48.90
N LYS A 857 -16.82 -31.41 -47.97
CA LYS A 857 -18.25 -30.98 -47.96
C LYS A 857 -19.24 -32.13 -47.71
N SER A 858 -20.36 -31.74 -47.08
CA SER A 858 -21.52 -32.55 -46.61
C SER A 858 -21.21 -33.43 -45.38
N THR A 859 -21.74 -33.18 -44.18
CA THR A 859 -23.12 -32.88 -43.76
C THR A 859 -24.07 -34.06 -43.98
N ILE A 860 -24.51 -34.70 -42.88
CA ILE A 860 -25.90 -35.09 -42.63
C ILE A 860 -26.07 -35.44 -41.14
N SER A 861 -27.28 -35.20 -40.64
CA SER A 861 -27.74 -35.34 -39.26
C SER A 861 -28.67 -36.54 -39.07
N SER A 862 -28.61 -37.21 -37.91
CA SER A 862 -29.73 -37.88 -37.21
C SER A 862 -29.17 -38.61 -35.98
N GLN A 863 -29.49 -38.20 -34.75
CA GLN A 863 -30.68 -38.57 -33.96
C GLN A 863 -30.68 -40.02 -33.43
N THR A 864 -30.90 -40.10 -32.10
CA THR A 864 -31.55 -41.18 -31.32
C THR A 864 -31.10 -42.63 -31.48
N GLU A 865 -30.70 -43.28 -30.37
CA GLU A 865 -31.61 -44.16 -29.63
C GLU A 865 -31.12 -44.55 -28.22
N THR A 866 -32.00 -45.19 -27.44
CA THR A 866 -31.88 -45.48 -26.00
C THR A 866 -32.10 -46.97 -25.73
N ALA A 867 -31.12 -47.69 -25.14
CA ALA A 867 -31.31 -48.95 -24.38
C ALA A 867 -29.98 -49.39 -23.70
N LEU A 868 -29.88 -49.72 -22.41
CA LEU A 868 -30.39 -50.88 -21.63
C LEU A 868 -29.66 -52.22 -21.91
N TYR A 869 -28.73 -52.66 -21.04
CA TYR A 869 -28.87 -53.87 -20.18
C TYR A 869 -27.66 -54.20 -19.26
N ASN A 870 -27.98 -55.00 -18.24
CA ASN A 870 -27.23 -55.45 -17.05
C ASN A 870 -26.01 -56.38 -17.27
N HIS A 871 -25.13 -56.50 -16.25
CA HIS A 871 -24.88 -57.71 -15.41
C HIS A 871 -23.84 -57.36 -14.29
N VAL A 872 -24.10 -57.51 -12.98
CA VAL A 872 -24.26 -58.70 -12.10
C VAL A 872 -22.95 -59.37 -11.66
N LEU A 873 -22.79 -59.45 -10.32
CA LEU A 873 -22.05 -60.38 -9.43
C LEU A 873 -21.61 -59.53 -8.22
N ASP A 874 -22.34 -59.41 -7.10
CA ASP A 874 -23.06 -60.37 -6.23
C ASP A 874 -22.16 -61.44 -5.59
N THR A 875 -21.66 -61.15 -4.38
CA THR A 875 -21.63 -62.12 -3.26
C THR A 875 -21.90 -61.40 -1.94
N ARG A 876 -23.09 -61.66 -1.40
CA ARG A 876 -23.58 -61.38 -0.03
C ARG A 876 -22.85 -62.31 0.98
N PHE A 877 -22.92 -62.18 2.31
CA PHE A 877 -24.10 -62.29 3.21
C PHE A 877 -23.74 -61.71 4.61
N ILE A 878 -24.57 -60.82 5.19
CA ILE A 878 -25.56 -61.05 6.30
C ILE A 878 -24.92 -61.29 7.69
N GLY A 879 -25.36 -60.63 8.78
CA GLY A 879 -26.42 -59.61 8.90
C GLY A 879 -26.68 -59.08 10.32
N ALA A 880 -27.64 -58.17 10.43
CA ALA A 880 -28.26 -57.65 11.66
C ALA A 880 -29.52 -58.49 12.01
N PRO A 881 -30.42 -58.14 12.98
CA PRO A 881 -30.46 -57.01 13.94
C PRO A 881 -30.85 -57.39 15.40
N GLY A 882 -31.09 -56.41 16.29
CA GLY A 882 -31.92 -56.62 17.50
C GLY A 882 -31.63 -55.74 18.73
N ASP A 883 -32.40 -54.66 18.87
CA ASP A 883 -33.04 -54.03 20.06
C ASP A 883 -32.48 -54.03 21.52
N ASP A 884 -33.09 -53.11 22.28
CA ASP A 884 -33.26 -53.01 23.75
C ASP A 884 -32.13 -52.43 24.67
N GLY A 885 -32.42 -51.25 25.23
CA GLY A 885 -32.86 -51.21 26.64
C GLY A 885 -31.89 -50.73 27.76
N LEU A 886 -32.33 -49.67 28.46
CA LEU A 886 -32.16 -49.40 29.91
C LEU A 886 -30.77 -49.18 30.57
N ALA A 887 -30.60 -47.94 31.04
CA ALA A 887 -30.42 -47.54 32.45
C ALA A 887 -29.24 -48.06 33.33
N GLU A 888 -28.41 -47.08 33.75
CA GLU A 888 -28.08 -46.75 35.16
C GLU A 888 -27.13 -47.65 35.99
N THR A 889 -26.22 -46.99 36.75
CA THR A 889 -25.72 -47.33 38.12
C THR A 889 -24.18 -47.42 38.34
N MET A 890 -23.63 -46.32 38.87
CA MET A 890 -22.63 -46.16 39.96
C MET A 890 -21.22 -46.84 40.00
N ASN A 891 -20.21 -45.98 40.18
CA ASN A 891 -19.11 -46.01 41.18
C ASN A 891 -18.22 -47.28 41.37
N LYS A 892 -16.89 -47.11 41.17
CA LYS A 892 -15.90 -46.86 42.26
C LYS A 892 -14.42 -46.76 41.81
N VAL A 893 -13.75 -45.72 42.31
CA VAL A 893 -12.41 -45.67 42.95
C VAL A 893 -11.28 -46.60 42.47
N ALA A 894 -10.22 -45.99 41.92
CA ALA A 894 -8.78 -46.19 42.25
C ALA A 894 -8.00 -45.03 41.57
N ASP A 895 -7.53 -44.01 42.28
CA ASP A 895 -6.23 -43.94 42.98
C ASP A 895 -5.03 -44.47 42.17
N PHE A 896 -4.22 -43.54 41.63
CA PHE A 896 -2.76 -43.71 41.53
C PHE A 896 -2.03 -42.37 41.59
N HIS A 897 -0.83 -42.38 42.17
CA HIS A 897 -0.08 -41.19 42.60
C HIS A 897 0.75 -40.49 41.52
N ILE A 898 0.86 -39.17 41.71
CA ILE A 898 2.07 -38.33 41.68
C ILE A 898 3.38 -39.01 41.23
N GLY A 899 4.04 -38.39 40.25
CA GLY A 899 5.49 -38.45 40.03
C GLY A 899 5.95 -37.17 39.32
N ASP A 900 6.87 -36.42 39.93
CA ASP A 900 7.48 -35.22 39.35
C ASP A 900 8.57 -35.60 38.32
N GLU A 901 8.62 -34.89 37.18
CA GLU A 901 9.83 -34.32 36.54
C GLU A 901 9.48 -33.26 35.49
#